data_AF-A0A3A8GWH2-F1
#
_entry.id   AF-A0A3A8GWH2-F1
#
_cell.length_a   1.000
_cell.length_b   1.000
_cell.length_c   1.000
_cell.angle_alpha   90.00
_cell.angle_beta   90.00
_cell.angle_gamma   90.00
#
_symmetry.space_group_name_H-M   'P 1'
#
loop_
_entity.id
_entity.type
_entity.pdbx_description
1 polymer ?
#
loop_
_entity_poly.entity_id
_entity_poly.type
_entity_poly.pdbx_seq_one_letter_code
_entity_poly.pdbx_strand_id
1 'polypeptide(L)'
;MAHRLLKTIGAAWLGVALTACGTQGSSGEEVQAPGQERSGEDIQSTLNALGGAQVVGVHADGIPDSIQGELGRVALTLNTLDASRQAVASVAPAFRLNADDMVLRKSRTDEMGNQHLRFTQTKNGLEVVGGELVVHVRPDGSVYGANGSARDGLNVSALPRIAAASAREAALSATVGTGLEAQGAPRLVYVRTEEGALRLAYEVTVTGENNLMPLRDRVYVSAQDGSVVLRAPQIHSAINRRVYSANNGTSTPGTLKRSEGQAAVGDSHVDINYDMLGYTYDCYKVLFNRDSLDNAGTALISTVHYSRNYVNAYWDGTQMVYGDGDGVNSIELGKDADVTVHELTHAVTEHESNLIYSGQSGGLNEAMSDTFGAVCESRVNNWSTTADVWMVGEDVWTPGTANDALRYMDDPAKDGVSKDWAPNVTSSTDVHYSSGVPNLAFALLSKGGTHPRGRSTINVPAIGVEKAARIWYYANTNLFTASTTFVQAKNWTVQAAAALGYTAAEQAAVTAAWEAVGVGVTVPPPTSTPLTNGTAVTVSDSTGNNKYYSLVVPSGATALTFTISGGTGDADLYVKFGAVPDSATYDCRPYQSGNAETCTITNIQAGTYYVMLNAYSSYSNVTLKGSYTPGGGGGGNTLQNNVPVTGISGASGSFTSEWITLDVPANKRVTITTTGGTGDADLFVKFGSSPTTASYDCRPYLSGNNETCNITKTTAGKYYVKIRGYTAYSGVTLKAVW
;
A
#
# COMPACT_ATOMS: atom_id res chain seq x y z
N MET A 1 -28.68 -17.23 -53.76
CA MET A 1 -29.13 -16.37 -54.89
C MET A 1 -28.27 -15.11 -54.81
N ALA A 2 -27.22 -15.02 -55.62
CA ALA A 2 -27.10 -14.13 -56.79
C ALA A 2 -27.06 -12.64 -56.38
N HIS A 3 -26.09 -11.79 -56.75
CA HIS A 3 -24.99 -11.85 -57.70
C HIS A 3 -24.15 -10.55 -57.55
N ARG A 4 -22.80 -10.63 -57.63
CA ARG A 4 -21.85 -9.73 -58.39
C ARG A 4 -21.78 -8.22 -58.03
N LEU A 5 -20.71 -7.43 -58.19
CA LEU A 5 -19.48 -7.34 -59.02
C LEU A 5 -18.58 -6.29 -58.29
N LEU A 6 -17.29 -6.49 -57.94
CA LEU A 6 -16.04 -6.35 -58.73
C LEU A 6 -15.93 -5.11 -59.65
N LYS A 7 -15.02 -4.16 -59.33
CA LYS A 7 -13.77 -3.89 -60.10
C LYS A 7 -12.97 -2.64 -59.65
N THR A 8 -11.66 -2.85 -59.70
CA THR A 8 -10.45 -2.01 -59.66
C THR A 8 -10.27 -0.99 -60.81
N ILE A 9 -9.19 -0.18 -60.68
CA ILE A 9 -8.36 0.59 -61.68
C ILE A 9 -8.37 2.08 -61.28
N GLY A 10 -7.29 2.88 -61.24
CA GLY A 10 -5.93 2.81 -61.79
C GLY A 10 -5.52 4.25 -62.21
N ALA A 11 -4.23 4.55 -62.15
CA ALA A 11 -3.59 5.86 -62.23
C ALA A 11 -3.91 6.76 -63.45
N ALA A 12 -3.72 8.08 -63.29
CA ALA A 12 -3.45 8.99 -64.41
C ALA A 12 -2.48 10.11 -64.00
N TRP A 13 -1.25 9.99 -64.49
CA TRP A 13 -0.32 11.09 -64.75
C TRP A 13 -0.80 11.88 -65.98
N LEU A 14 -0.72 13.20 -65.95
CA LEU A 14 -0.71 14.01 -67.18
C LEU A 14 0.27 15.18 -67.00
N GLY A 15 1.36 15.14 -67.75
CA GLY A 15 2.26 16.27 -67.96
C GLY A 15 1.86 17.02 -69.23
N VAL A 16 2.04 18.34 -69.22
CA VAL A 16 2.10 19.17 -70.42
C VAL A 16 3.30 20.11 -70.27
N ALA A 17 4.22 20.03 -71.23
CA ALA A 17 5.31 20.97 -71.44
C ALA A 17 4.92 21.93 -72.58
N LEU A 18 5.24 23.21 -72.43
CA LEU A 18 5.26 24.19 -73.52
C LEU A 18 6.41 25.18 -73.27
N THR A 19 7.34 25.22 -74.23
CA THR A 19 8.55 26.04 -74.25
C THR A 19 8.33 27.42 -74.87
N ALA A 20 8.87 28.43 -74.17
CA ALA A 20 9.63 29.60 -74.61
C ALA A 20 9.07 30.63 -75.62
N CYS A 21 9.00 31.88 -75.16
CA CYS A 21 9.63 33.04 -75.82
C CYS A 21 10.02 34.07 -74.75
N GLY A 22 11.26 34.56 -74.79
CA GLY A 22 11.88 35.31 -73.69
C GLY A 22 11.72 36.83 -73.73
N THR A 23 12.18 37.48 -72.67
CA THR A 23 12.98 38.73 -72.67
C THR A 23 13.52 39.00 -71.25
N GLN A 24 14.68 39.65 -71.20
CA GLN A 24 15.68 39.70 -70.12
C GLN A 24 15.26 40.47 -68.85
N GLY A 25 15.83 40.09 -67.70
CA GLY A 25 15.85 40.97 -66.52
C GLY A 25 16.36 40.37 -65.21
N SER A 26 17.68 40.38 -65.01
CA SER A 26 18.44 40.26 -63.75
C SER A 26 18.48 38.91 -63.02
N SER A 27 19.71 38.44 -62.80
CA SER A 27 20.12 37.25 -62.05
C SER A 27 19.88 37.40 -60.55
N GLY A 28 18.92 36.65 -60.02
CA GLY A 28 18.88 36.26 -58.61
C GLY A 28 19.38 34.83 -58.49
N GLU A 29 20.40 34.61 -57.66
CA GLU A 29 20.96 33.29 -57.35
C GLU A 29 19.89 32.37 -56.72
N GLU A 30 19.86 31.13 -57.18
CA GLU A 30 19.03 30.04 -56.66
C GLU A 30 19.35 29.76 -55.19
N VAL A 31 18.31 29.79 -54.33
CA VAL A 31 18.39 29.33 -52.94
C VAL A 31 18.36 27.80 -52.91
N GLN A 32 19.43 27.21 -52.38
CA GLN A 32 19.65 25.78 -52.21
C GLN A 32 18.59 25.06 -51.35
N ALA A 33 18.43 23.76 -51.67
CA ALA A 33 17.68 22.74 -50.93
C ALA A 33 18.21 22.52 -49.48
N PRO A 34 17.45 21.84 -48.58
CA PRO A 34 17.68 21.90 -47.13
C PRO A 34 18.98 21.18 -46.72
N GLY A 35 19.91 21.95 -46.18
CA GLY A 35 21.22 21.49 -45.73
C GLY A 35 21.19 20.73 -44.40
N GLN A 36 22.06 19.73 -44.32
CA GLN A 36 22.34 18.84 -43.18
C GLN A 36 22.53 19.58 -41.84
N GLU A 37 22.09 18.94 -40.75
CA GLU A 37 22.46 19.31 -39.38
C GLU A 37 23.99 19.40 -39.24
N ARG A 38 24.49 20.51 -38.68
CA ARG A 38 25.92 20.73 -38.45
C ARG A 38 26.44 19.73 -37.38
N SER A 39 27.43 18.91 -37.73
CA SER A 39 28.06 17.89 -36.88
C SER A 39 28.82 18.51 -35.69
N GLY A 40 29.01 17.75 -34.59
CA GLY A 40 29.70 18.19 -33.37
C GLY A 40 31.22 18.44 -33.47
N GLU A 41 31.81 18.29 -34.68
CA GLU A 41 33.22 18.59 -34.94
C GLU A 41 33.53 20.11 -34.83
N ASP A 42 32.52 20.97 -34.96
CA ASP A 42 32.63 22.43 -34.85
C ASP A 42 32.88 22.91 -33.41
N ILE A 43 32.23 22.29 -32.42
CA ILE A 43 32.38 22.63 -31.00
C ILE A 43 33.76 22.21 -30.50
N GLN A 44 34.24 21.00 -30.83
CA GLN A 44 35.56 20.54 -30.38
C GLN A 44 36.69 21.40 -30.96
N SER A 45 36.59 21.80 -32.23
CA SER A 45 37.52 22.74 -32.87
C SER A 45 37.55 24.09 -32.15
N THR A 46 36.37 24.59 -31.76
CA THR A 46 36.23 25.85 -31.02
C THR A 46 36.81 25.77 -29.61
N LEU A 47 36.53 24.69 -28.88
CA LEU A 47 37.09 24.46 -27.54
C LEU A 47 38.62 24.36 -27.58
N ASN A 48 39.17 23.73 -28.62
CA ASN A 48 40.62 23.65 -28.85
C ASN A 48 41.22 25.04 -29.15
N ALA A 49 40.52 25.89 -29.89
CA ALA A 49 40.93 27.27 -30.18
C ALA A 49 40.94 28.18 -28.94
N LEU A 50 40.15 27.83 -27.92
CA LEU A 50 40.12 28.54 -26.64
C LEU A 50 41.29 28.19 -25.70
N GLY A 51 42.20 27.30 -26.10
CA GLY A 51 43.51 27.16 -25.46
C GLY A 51 43.46 26.79 -23.97
N GLY A 52 42.59 25.85 -23.59
CA GLY A 52 42.47 25.38 -22.19
C GLY A 52 41.04 25.25 -21.66
N ALA A 53 40.01 25.35 -22.52
CA ALA A 53 38.63 25.19 -22.14
C ALA A 53 38.30 23.75 -21.72
N GLN A 54 37.74 23.59 -20.52
CA GLN A 54 37.16 22.35 -20.02
C GLN A 54 35.64 22.46 -20.04
N VAL A 55 34.96 21.49 -20.64
CA VAL A 55 33.50 21.37 -20.58
C VAL A 55 33.13 20.78 -19.22
N VAL A 56 32.31 21.49 -18.47
CA VAL A 56 31.90 21.11 -17.11
C VAL A 56 30.48 20.52 -17.11
N GLY A 57 29.66 20.86 -18.11
CA GLY A 57 28.32 20.34 -18.29
C GLY A 57 27.84 20.48 -19.74
N VAL A 58 26.87 19.65 -20.10
CA VAL A 58 26.31 19.54 -21.45
C VAL A 58 24.78 19.44 -21.38
N HIS A 59 24.12 20.11 -22.31
CA HIS A 59 22.69 19.93 -22.56
C HIS A 59 22.41 18.55 -23.16
N ALA A 60 21.16 18.11 -23.13
CA ALA A 60 20.72 16.83 -23.70
C ALA A 60 20.99 16.69 -25.21
N ASP A 61 21.15 17.81 -25.93
CA ASP A 61 21.52 17.87 -27.35
C ASP A 61 23.04 17.85 -27.59
N GLY A 62 23.84 17.67 -26.54
CA GLY A 62 25.30 17.57 -26.60
C GLY A 62 26.05 18.89 -26.70
N ILE A 63 25.34 20.04 -26.73
CA ILE A 63 25.98 21.37 -26.70
C ILE A 63 26.39 21.69 -25.26
N PRO A 64 27.59 22.24 -25.00
CA PRO A 64 28.00 22.66 -23.66
C PRO A 64 26.98 23.57 -22.98
N ASP A 65 26.72 23.35 -21.69
CA ASP A 65 26.01 24.31 -20.83
C ASP A 65 26.97 25.15 -19.99
N SER A 66 28.21 24.67 -19.81
CA SER A 66 29.22 25.32 -19.00
C SER A 66 30.63 24.93 -19.44
N ILE A 67 31.48 25.95 -19.53
CA ILE A 67 32.90 25.82 -19.83
C ILE A 67 33.72 26.64 -18.82
N GLN A 68 34.90 26.15 -18.47
CA GLN A 68 35.84 26.82 -17.57
C GLN A 68 37.28 26.72 -18.10
N GLY A 69 38.16 27.61 -17.66
CA GLY A 69 39.56 27.63 -18.06
C GLY A 69 40.02 29.04 -18.42
N GLU A 70 41.19 29.19 -19.04
CA GLU A 70 41.63 30.49 -19.55
C GLU A 70 41.05 30.73 -20.95
N LEU A 71 39.84 31.27 -21.01
CA LEU A 71 39.01 31.37 -22.24
C LEU A 71 39.28 32.63 -23.06
N GLY A 72 40.41 33.31 -22.81
CA GLY A 72 40.80 34.55 -23.46
C GLY A 72 40.82 35.76 -22.52
N ARG A 73 41.05 36.95 -23.08
CA ARG A 73 41.19 38.21 -22.34
C ARG A 73 40.38 39.33 -22.98
N VAL A 74 39.85 40.23 -22.14
CA VAL A 74 39.10 41.43 -22.53
C VAL A 74 39.71 42.69 -21.91
N ALA A 75 39.41 43.86 -22.49
CA ALA A 75 39.89 45.13 -21.97
C ALA A 75 39.40 45.40 -20.53
N LEU A 76 40.30 45.91 -19.67
CA LEU A 76 40.13 46.04 -18.21
C LEU A 76 38.95 46.93 -17.76
N THR A 77 38.39 47.74 -18.64
CA THR A 77 37.18 48.54 -18.38
C THR A 77 35.98 47.98 -19.12
N LEU A 78 35.33 46.97 -18.54
CA LEU A 78 34.10 46.35 -19.02
C LEU A 78 32.83 47.20 -18.78
N ASN A 79 33.00 48.52 -18.77
CA ASN A 79 31.92 49.49 -18.49
C ASN A 79 31.26 49.97 -19.79
N THR A 80 31.76 49.50 -20.94
CA THR A 80 31.26 49.83 -22.28
C THR A 80 30.62 48.61 -22.92
N LEU A 81 29.63 48.87 -23.77
CA LEU A 81 28.94 47.84 -24.55
C LEU A 81 29.92 47.03 -25.42
N ASP A 82 30.96 47.68 -25.94
CA ASP A 82 31.96 47.05 -26.81
C ASP A 82 32.86 46.05 -26.07
N ALA A 83 33.30 46.38 -24.85
CA ALA A 83 34.09 45.47 -24.03
C ALA A 83 33.26 44.24 -23.60
N SER A 84 31.97 44.44 -23.31
CA SER A 84 31.05 43.34 -23.01
C SER A 84 30.82 42.43 -24.22
N ARG A 85 30.71 42.99 -25.44
CA ARG A 85 30.62 42.22 -26.68
C ARG A 85 31.86 41.38 -26.94
N GLN A 86 33.05 41.92 -26.69
CA GLN A 86 34.30 41.16 -26.83
C GLN A 86 34.35 39.94 -25.90
N ALA A 87 33.85 40.08 -24.66
CA ALA A 87 33.80 38.97 -23.70
C ALA A 87 32.93 37.83 -24.22
N VAL A 88 31.70 38.12 -24.67
CA VAL A 88 30.82 37.07 -25.19
C VAL A 88 31.30 36.52 -26.54
N ALA A 89 31.93 37.32 -27.39
CA ALA A 89 32.48 36.86 -28.67
C ALA A 89 33.56 35.79 -28.52
N SER A 90 34.34 35.84 -27.44
CA SER A 90 35.35 34.82 -27.17
C SER A 90 34.73 33.44 -26.89
N VAL A 91 33.60 33.37 -26.21
CA VAL A 91 33.04 32.10 -25.73
C VAL A 91 31.80 31.62 -26.48
N ALA A 92 31.05 32.52 -27.13
CA ALA A 92 29.78 32.22 -27.80
C ALA A 92 29.84 31.05 -28.80
N PRO A 93 30.90 30.91 -29.63
CA PRO A 93 30.97 29.81 -30.58
C PRO A 93 30.98 28.42 -29.91
N ALA A 94 31.46 28.29 -28.67
CA ALA A 94 31.45 27.02 -27.93
C ALA A 94 30.02 26.54 -27.61
N PHE A 95 29.05 27.46 -27.61
CA PHE A 95 27.62 27.22 -27.43
C PHE A 95 26.84 27.26 -28.74
N ARG A 96 27.55 27.29 -29.90
CA ARG A 96 27.01 27.53 -31.25
C ARG A 96 26.28 28.86 -31.42
N LEU A 97 26.59 29.84 -30.57
CA LEU A 97 25.99 31.17 -30.59
C LEU A 97 26.85 32.14 -31.40
N ASN A 98 26.21 33.16 -32.00
CA ASN A 98 26.92 34.35 -32.49
C ASN A 98 26.89 35.43 -31.40
N ALA A 99 27.98 36.19 -31.28
CA ALA A 99 28.05 37.29 -30.30
C ALA A 99 26.99 38.38 -30.56
N ASP A 100 26.67 38.63 -31.82
CA ASP A 100 25.67 39.64 -32.22
C ASP A 100 24.24 39.24 -31.83
N ASP A 101 24.01 37.94 -31.66
CA ASP A 101 22.74 37.40 -31.18
C ASP A 101 22.63 37.48 -29.64
N MET A 102 23.65 38.02 -28.94
CA MET A 102 23.69 38.12 -27.48
C MET A 102 23.55 39.56 -27.00
N VAL A 103 22.49 39.83 -26.23
CA VAL A 103 22.18 41.16 -25.69
C VAL A 103 22.53 41.23 -24.21
N LEU A 104 23.45 42.12 -23.82
CA LEU A 104 23.81 42.32 -22.42
C LEU A 104 22.60 42.82 -21.62
N ARG A 105 22.23 42.08 -20.56
CA ARG A 105 21.16 42.45 -19.63
C ARG A 105 21.69 43.06 -18.34
N LYS A 106 22.77 42.49 -17.81
CA LYS A 106 23.30 42.86 -16.49
C LYS A 106 24.80 42.61 -16.44
N SER A 107 25.52 43.56 -15.84
CA SER A 107 26.89 43.37 -15.38
C SER A 107 26.90 43.53 -13.85
N ARG A 108 27.59 42.65 -13.14
CA ARG A 108 27.82 42.73 -11.70
C ARG A 108 29.28 42.41 -11.41
N THR A 109 29.90 43.16 -10.52
CA THR A 109 31.18 42.79 -9.89
C THR A 109 30.92 42.11 -8.55
N ASP A 110 31.57 40.98 -8.28
CA ASP A 110 31.51 40.28 -6.99
C ASP A 110 32.48 40.85 -5.94
N GLU A 111 32.47 40.27 -4.75
CA GLU A 111 33.29 40.68 -3.61
C GLU A 111 34.79 40.45 -3.84
N MET A 112 35.15 39.58 -4.80
CA MET A 112 36.52 39.27 -5.20
C MET A 112 37.00 40.14 -6.38
N GLY A 113 36.14 41.03 -6.89
CA GLY A 113 36.41 41.89 -8.04
C GLY A 113 36.18 41.23 -9.40
N ASN A 114 35.67 40.00 -9.46
CA ASN A 114 35.32 39.38 -10.73
C ASN A 114 34.04 40.01 -11.28
N GLN A 115 33.99 40.18 -12.59
CA GLN A 115 32.81 40.62 -13.29
C GLN A 115 32.02 39.44 -13.88
N HIS A 116 30.70 39.51 -13.74
CA HIS A 116 29.76 38.56 -14.32
C HIS A 116 28.81 39.30 -15.27
N LEU A 117 28.91 38.98 -16.56
CA LEU A 117 28.16 39.58 -17.65
C LEU A 117 27.05 38.63 -18.08
N ARG A 118 25.80 38.98 -17.80
CA ARG A 118 24.62 38.19 -18.19
C ARG A 118 24.06 38.70 -19.51
N PHE A 119 23.98 37.82 -20.50
CA PHE A 119 23.42 38.07 -21.81
C PHE A 119 22.15 37.27 -22.02
N THR A 120 21.19 37.85 -22.72
CA THR A 120 20.02 37.16 -23.27
C THR A 120 20.28 36.84 -24.74
N GLN A 121 19.92 35.62 -25.16
CA GLN A 121 19.96 35.20 -26.55
C GLN A 121 18.79 35.80 -27.33
N THR A 122 19.10 36.26 -28.54
CA THR A 122 18.13 36.56 -29.60
C THR A 122 18.38 35.62 -30.77
N LYS A 123 17.36 35.43 -31.61
CA LYS A 123 17.47 34.75 -32.89
C LYS A 123 16.56 35.46 -33.88
N ASN A 124 17.06 35.81 -35.05
CA ASN A 124 16.31 36.60 -36.04
C ASN A 124 15.74 37.92 -35.45
N GLY A 125 16.46 38.52 -34.49
CA GLY A 125 16.03 39.74 -33.78
C GLY A 125 14.94 39.52 -32.70
N LEU A 126 14.49 38.29 -32.48
CA LEU A 126 13.50 37.93 -31.46
C LEU A 126 14.18 37.32 -30.24
N GLU A 127 13.68 37.63 -29.04
CA GLU A 127 14.18 37.04 -27.79
C GLU A 127 13.94 35.53 -27.75
N VAL A 128 14.96 34.76 -27.35
CA VAL A 128 14.82 33.36 -26.96
C VAL A 128 14.53 33.31 -25.47
N VAL A 129 13.29 33.03 -25.11
CA VAL A 129 12.82 33.00 -23.71
C VAL A 129 13.65 32.03 -22.90
N GLY A 130 14.21 32.54 -21.80
CA GLY A 130 15.06 31.77 -20.89
C GLY A 130 16.43 31.41 -21.47
N GLY A 131 16.76 31.78 -22.71
CA GLY A 131 18.08 31.61 -23.31
C GLY A 131 19.03 32.66 -22.78
N GLU A 132 19.89 32.28 -21.84
CA GLU A 132 20.88 33.18 -21.24
C GLU A 132 22.28 32.57 -21.28
N LEU A 133 23.28 33.44 -21.37
CA LEU A 133 24.69 33.09 -21.20
C LEU A 133 25.31 34.07 -20.20
N VAL A 134 25.99 33.56 -19.19
CA VAL A 134 26.76 34.36 -18.24
C VAL A 134 28.24 34.14 -18.52
N VAL A 135 28.98 35.23 -18.73
CA VAL A 135 30.43 35.23 -18.93
C VAL A 135 31.11 35.76 -17.66
N HIS A 136 32.16 35.10 -17.23
CA HIS A 136 32.88 35.42 -15.99
C HIS A 136 34.30 35.90 -16.29
N VAL A 137 34.63 37.07 -15.77
CA VAL A 137 35.90 37.76 -16.04
C VAL A 137 36.58 38.17 -14.74
N ARG A 138 37.87 37.90 -14.62
CA ARG A 138 38.69 38.30 -13.46
C ARG A 138 39.03 39.80 -13.49
N PRO A 139 39.49 40.39 -12.37
CA PRO A 139 39.95 41.78 -12.33
C PRO A 139 41.06 42.11 -13.34
N ASP A 140 41.86 41.12 -13.75
CA ASP A 140 42.95 41.27 -14.71
C ASP A 140 42.48 41.18 -16.18
N GLY A 141 41.17 41.06 -16.42
CA GLY A 141 40.56 40.96 -17.74
C GLY A 141 40.51 39.54 -18.31
N SER A 142 40.94 38.51 -17.57
CA SER A 142 40.93 37.13 -18.04
C SER A 142 39.53 36.50 -17.92
N VAL A 143 39.00 35.96 -19.02
CA VAL A 143 37.71 35.24 -19.04
C VAL A 143 37.97 33.84 -18.52
N TYR A 144 37.37 33.50 -17.38
CA TYR A 144 37.67 32.24 -16.68
C TYR A 144 36.56 31.18 -16.78
N GLY A 145 35.40 31.57 -17.28
CA GLY A 145 34.26 30.65 -17.43
C GLY A 145 33.08 31.29 -18.15
N ALA A 146 32.24 30.43 -18.70
CA ALA A 146 30.93 30.81 -19.23
C ALA A 146 29.92 29.69 -18.99
N ASN A 147 28.69 30.03 -18.63
CA ASN A 147 27.63 29.05 -18.39
C ASN A 147 26.24 29.61 -18.71
N GLY A 148 25.32 28.73 -19.10
CA GLY A 148 23.93 29.11 -19.34
C GLY A 148 23.15 28.14 -20.21
N SER A 149 21.91 28.55 -20.50
CA SER A 149 20.92 27.82 -21.30
C SER A 149 20.94 28.20 -22.78
N ALA A 150 21.53 29.35 -23.13
CA ALA A 150 21.62 29.83 -24.50
C ALA A 150 22.45 28.87 -25.36
N ARG A 151 21.88 28.48 -26.50
CA ARG A 151 22.52 27.63 -27.50
C ARG A 151 21.79 27.73 -28.83
N ASP A 152 22.49 27.46 -29.92
CA ASP A 152 21.90 27.47 -31.26
C ASP A 152 22.42 26.33 -32.15
N GLY A 153 22.14 26.38 -33.44
CA GLY A 153 22.34 25.29 -34.40
C GLY A 153 21.04 24.84 -35.08
N LEU A 154 19.91 25.47 -34.75
CA LEU A 154 18.59 25.12 -35.30
C LEU A 154 18.17 26.13 -36.38
N ASN A 155 17.60 25.65 -37.49
CA ASN A 155 16.96 26.50 -38.48
C ASN A 155 15.47 26.61 -38.18
N VAL A 156 15.01 27.79 -37.74
CA VAL A 156 13.61 28.03 -37.38
C VAL A 156 13.08 29.29 -38.06
N SER A 157 11.84 29.22 -38.55
CA SER A 157 11.16 30.36 -39.18
C SER A 157 10.98 31.52 -38.20
N ALA A 158 11.12 32.76 -38.69
CA ALA A 158 10.77 33.98 -37.97
C ALA A 158 9.38 34.53 -38.34
N LEU A 159 8.70 33.90 -39.31
CA LEU A 159 7.42 34.37 -39.83
C LEU A 159 6.25 33.68 -39.10
N PRO A 160 5.39 34.44 -38.40
CA PRO A 160 4.16 33.90 -37.81
C PRO A 160 3.15 33.58 -38.92
N ARG A 161 2.42 32.47 -38.77
CA ARG A 161 1.29 32.07 -39.63
C ARG A 161 -0.07 32.43 -39.03
N ILE A 162 -0.12 32.69 -37.72
CA ILE A 162 -1.33 33.16 -37.04
C ILE A 162 -1.19 34.63 -36.62
N ALA A 163 -2.33 35.32 -36.51
CA ALA A 163 -2.39 36.66 -35.99
C ALA A 163 -2.19 36.67 -34.45
N ALA A 164 -1.60 37.75 -33.93
CA ALA A 164 -1.44 37.96 -32.49
C ALA A 164 -2.80 37.90 -31.74
N ALA A 165 -3.89 38.38 -32.36
CA ALA A 165 -5.23 38.29 -31.77
C ALA A 165 -5.69 36.83 -31.57
N SER A 166 -5.42 35.95 -32.54
CA SER A 166 -5.71 34.52 -32.42
C SER A 166 -4.87 33.86 -31.32
N ALA A 167 -3.62 34.28 -31.16
CA ALA A 167 -2.78 33.82 -30.05
C ALA A 167 -3.29 34.30 -28.68
N ARG A 168 -3.80 35.53 -28.60
CA ARG A 168 -4.44 36.06 -27.38
C ARG A 168 -5.66 35.22 -26.99
N GLU A 169 -6.52 34.91 -27.95
CA GLU A 169 -7.70 34.07 -27.73
C GLU A 169 -7.30 32.65 -27.31
N ALA A 170 -6.35 32.04 -28.00
CA ALA A 170 -5.83 30.71 -27.65
C ALA A 170 -5.24 30.69 -26.22
N ALA A 171 -4.50 31.73 -25.81
CA ALA A 171 -3.95 31.83 -24.47
C ALA A 171 -5.04 31.93 -23.39
N LEU A 172 -6.10 32.69 -23.64
CA LEU A 172 -7.26 32.79 -22.73
C LEU A 172 -8.00 31.45 -22.65
N SER A 173 -8.29 30.82 -23.79
CA SER A 173 -8.97 29.52 -23.84
C SER A 173 -8.16 28.39 -23.19
N ALA A 174 -6.83 28.47 -23.22
CA ALA A 174 -5.94 27.50 -22.58
C ALA A 174 -5.73 27.74 -21.07
N THR A 175 -6.33 28.80 -20.52
CA THR A 175 -6.21 29.17 -19.11
C THR A 175 -7.48 28.82 -18.36
N VAL A 176 -7.36 28.04 -17.27
CA VAL A 176 -8.47 27.74 -16.36
C VAL A 176 -8.50 28.80 -15.26
N GLY A 177 -9.66 29.42 -15.09
CA GLY A 177 -9.89 30.43 -14.05
C GLY A 177 -11.12 31.29 -14.36
N THR A 178 -11.45 32.19 -13.44
CA THR A 178 -12.52 33.18 -13.56
C THR A 178 -11.94 34.58 -13.76
N GLY A 179 -12.67 35.46 -14.45
CA GLY A 179 -12.22 36.84 -14.70
C GLY A 179 -10.94 36.92 -15.52
N LEU A 180 -10.74 35.99 -16.46
CA LEU A 180 -9.50 35.90 -17.24
C LEU A 180 -9.37 37.06 -18.23
N GLU A 181 -8.22 37.71 -18.20
CA GLU A 181 -7.87 38.82 -19.08
C GLU A 181 -6.44 38.69 -19.60
N ALA A 182 -6.24 38.94 -20.89
CA ALA A 182 -4.91 38.99 -21.48
C ALA A 182 -4.36 40.43 -21.40
N GLN A 183 -3.22 40.58 -20.73
CA GLN A 183 -2.54 41.84 -20.46
C GLN A 183 -1.60 42.22 -21.60
N GLY A 184 -1.75 43.45 -22.11
CA GLY A 184 -0.89 43.99 -23.16
C GLY A 184 -1.04 43.29 -24.52
N ALA A 185 -0.17 43.67 -25.46
CA ALA A 185 -0.12 43.05 -26.78
C ALA A 185 0.77 41.79 -26.74
N PRO A 186 0.35 40.68 -27.38
CA PRO A 186 1.19 39.49 -27.52
C PRO A 186 2.53 39.80 -28.17
N ARG A 187 3.63 39.29 -27.59
CA ARG A 187 4.98 39.53 -28.08
C ARG A 187 5.54 38.30 -28.79
N LEU A 188 6.07 38.47 -30.00
CA LEU A 188 6.67 37.36 -30.74
C LEU A 188 8.05 37.03 -30.14
N VAL A 189 8.27 35.77 -29.79
CA VAL A 189 9.47 35.25 -29.14
C VAL A 189 9.78 33.83 -29.64
N TYR A 190 10.97 33.32 -29.31
CA TYR A 190 11.27 31.89 -29.41
C TYR A 190 11.21 31.25 -28.03
N VAL A 191 10.59 30.08 -27.92
CA VAL A 191 10.52 29.29 -26.69
C VAL A 191 11.08 27.90 -26.96
N ARG A 192 11.89 27.41 -26.03
CA ARG A 192 12.43 26.06 -26.09
C ARG A 192 11.53 25.11 -25.29
N THR A 193 11.14 23.99 -25.88
CA THR A 193 10.34 22.95 -25.20
C THR A 193 11.24 22.11 -24.27
N GLU A 194 10.65 21.30 -23.39
CA GLU A 194 11.41 20.40 -22.51
C GLU A 194 12.26 19.41 -23.33
N GLU A 195 11.79 19.00 -24.51
CA GLU A 195 12.52 18.13 -25.46
C GLU A 195 13.62 18.87 -26.24
N GLY A 196 13.85 20.15 -25.96
CA GLY A 196 14.93 20.96 -26.54
C GLY A 196 14.60 21.66 -27.87
N ALA A 197 13.42 21.41 -28.45
CA ALA A 197 13.00 22.03 -29.71
C ALA A 197 12.71 23.53 -29.54
N LEU A 198 13.16 24.35 -30.50
CA LEU A 198 12.90 25.79 -30.50
C LEU A 198 11.68 26.12 -31.36
N ARG A 199 10.68 26.79 -30.77
CA ARG A 199 9.40 27.13 -31.42
C ARG A 199 9.21 28.65 -31.45
N LEU A 200 8.78 29.18 -32.60
CA LEU A 200 8.31 30.57 -32.70
C LEU A 200 6.93 30.65 -32.03
N ALA A 201 6.77 31.54 -31.05
CA ALA A 201 5.56 31.67 -30.26
C ALA A 201 5.22 33.12 -29.92
N TYR A 202 3.95 33.40 -29.66
CA TYR A 202 3.49 34.62 -29.03
C TYR A 202 3.46 34.41 -27.50
N GLU A 203 4.21 35.23 -26.77
CA GLU A 203 4.10 35.39 -25.32
C GLU A 203 2.87 36.25 -24.99
N VAL A 204 1.94 35.71 -24.22
CA VAL A 204 0.74 36.37 -23.73
C VAL A 204 0.73 36.30 -22.20
N THR A 205 0.59 37.44 -21.53
CA THR A 205 0.36 37.43 -20.08
C THR A 205 -1.14 37.32 -19.82
N VAL A 206 -1.60 36.30 -19.10
CA VAL A 206 -3.00 36.11 -18.71
C VAL A 206 -3.13 36.34 -17.21
N THR A 207 -4.09 37.15 -16.78
CA THR A 207 -4.43 37.41 -15.38
C THR A 207 -5.85 36.99 -15.06
N GLY A 208 -6.15 36.66 -13.82
CA GLY A 208 -7.51 36.39 -13.35
C GLY A 208 -7.50 35.80 -11.95
N GLU A 209 -8.44 34.92 -11.65
CA GLU A 209 -8.52 34.19 -10.39
C GLU A 209 -8.69 32.68 -10.63
N ASN A 210 -8.04 31.87 -9.81
CA ASN A 210 -8.26 30.42 -9.78
C ASN A 210 -8.21 29.93 -8.32
N ASN A 211 -9.19 29.14 -7.89
CA ASN A 211 -9.31 28.64 -6.51
C ASN A 211 -9.15 29.74 -5.44
N LEU A 212 -9.79 30.90 -5.64
CA LEU A 212 -9.72 32.09 -4.77
C LEU A 212 -8.31 32.73 -4.65
N MET A 213 -7.37 32.34 -5.51
CA MET A 213 -6.04 32.95 -5.59
C MET A 213 -5.89 33.77 -6.88
N PRO A 214 -5.15 34.89 -6.84
CA PRO A 214 -4.83 35.64 -8.05
C PRO A 214 -3.96 34.78 -8.98
N LEU A 215 -4.35 34.72 -10.25
CA LEU A 215 -3.62 34.05 -11.33
C LEU A 215 -2.90 35.08 -12.19
N ARG A 216 -1.65 34.79 -12.55
CA ARG A 216 -0.88 35.56 -13.53
C ARG A 216 0.08 34.63 -14.24
N ASP A 217 -0.17 34.33 -15.51
CA ASP A 217 0.58 33.34 -16.26
C ASP A 217 1.19 33.95 -17.51
N ARG A 218 2.38 33.47 -17.88
CA ARG A 218 2.92 33.67 -19.23
C ARG A 218 2.59 32.45 -20.08
N VAL A 219 1.70 32.62 -21.04
CA VAL A 219 1.30 31.58 -21.99
C VAL A 219 2.01 31.84 -23.31
N TYR A 220 2.73 30.85 -23.82
CA TYR A 220 3.45 30.89 -25.07
C TYR A 220 2.70 30.08 -26.10
N VAL A 221 2.09 30.75 -27.08
CA VAL A 221 1.25 30.13 -28.12
C VAL A 221 2.04 30.06 -29.43
N SER A 222 2.20 28.87 -29.99
CA SER A 222 2.85 28.61 -31.26
C SER A 222 2.34 29.56 -32.33
N ALA A 223 3.25 30.34 -32.90
CA ALA A 223 2.93 31.29 -33.95
C ALA A 223 2.65 30.62 -35.29
N GLN A 224 2.82 29.30 -35.39
CA GLN A 224 2.60 28.52 -36.61
C GLN A 224 1.19 27.93 -36.70
N ASP A 225 0.64 27.46 -35.58
CA ASP A 225 -0.61 26.70 -35.55
C ASP A 225 -1.56 27.05 -34.39
N GLY A 226 -1.16 27.91 -33.46
CA GLY A 226 -2.00 28.32 -32.32
C GLY A 226 -2.00 27.34 -31.15
N SER A 227 -1.21 26.27 -31.19
CA SER A 227 -1.05 25.36 -30.06
C SER A 227 -0.30 26.03 -28.90
N VAL A 228 -0.59 25.66 -27.65
CA VAL A 228 0.16 26.16 -26.49
C VAL A 228 1.47 25.39 -26.37
N VAL A 229 2.59 26.11 -26.44
CA VAL A 229 3.95 25.54 -26.36
C VAL A 229 4.39 25.40 -24.90
N LEU A 230 4.13 26.42 -24.10
CA LEU A 230 4.51 26.48 -22.70
C LEU A 230 3.54 27.41 -21.96
N ARG A 231 3.25 27.09 -20.71
CA ARG A 231 2.59 28.02 -19.78
C ARG A 231 3.41 28.09 -18.51
N ALA A 232 3.82 29.29 -18.13
CA ALA A 232 4.69 29.55 -16.99
C ALA A 232 3.96 30.46 -15.99
N PRO A 233 3.37 29.89 -14.93
CA PRO A 233 2.78 30.66 -13.85
C PRO A 233 3.78 31.66 -13.27
N GLN A 234 3.34 32.90 -13.04
CA GLN A 234 4.12 33.95 -12.39
C GLN A 234 3.68 34.18 -10.94
N ILE A 235 2.49 33.70 -10.58
CA ILE A 235 2.06 33.53 -9.20
C ILE A 235 2.07 32.02 -8.93
N HIS A 236 2.92 31.60 -8.00
CA HIS A 236 3.10 30.19 -7.70
C HIS A 236 2.04 29.77 -6.68
N SER A 237 1.13 28.88 -7.08
CA SER A 237 0.42 28.00 -6.15
C SER A 237 1.40 26.93 -5.65
N ALA A 238 1.16 26.38 -4.45
CA ALA A 238 2.01 25.32 -3.92
C ALA A 238 1.92 24.00 -4.72
N ILE A 239 0.84 23.78 -5.47
CA ILE A 239 0.69 22.61 -6.35
C ILE A 239 1.44 22.77 -7.68
N ASN A 240 2.07 21.69 -8.15
CA ASN A 240 2.75 21.59 -9.43
C ASN A 240 2.58 20.18 -10.02
N ARG A 241 1.63 20.00 -10.96
CA ARG A 241 1.34 18.71 -11.62
C ARG A 241 1.98 18.59 -13.00
N ARG A 242 2.37 17.37 -13.36
CA ARG A 242 2.82 16.99 -14.71
C ARG A 242 2.31 15.60 -15.05
N VAL A 243 1.43 15.52 -16.04
CA VAL A 243 0.89 14.26 -16.57
C VAL A 243 1.51 13.97 -17.92
N TYR A 244 2.17 12.83 -18.00
CA TYR A 244 2.81 12.29 -19.18
C TYR A 244 2.01 11.10 -19.72
N SER A 245 2.31 10.69 -20.95
CA SER A 245 1.83 9.43 -21.52
C SER A 245 3.01 8.59 -22.00
N ALA A 246 3.00 7.31 -21.64
CA ALA A 246 3.93 6.33 -22.20
C ALA A 246 3.55 5.91 -23.64
N ASN A 247 2.45 6.45 -24.18
CA ASN A 247 1.91 6.16 -25.52
C ASN A 247 1.79 4.64 -25.81
N ASN A 248 1.32 3.85 -24.83
CA ASN A 248 1.22 2.39 -24.86
C ASN A 248 2.58 1.64 -24.92
N GLY A 249 3.68 2.33 -24.62
CA GLY A 249 5.00 1.75 -24.35
C GLY A 249 5.26 1.61 -22.85
N THR A 250 6.49 1.26 -22.47
CA THR A 250 6.89 1.07 -21.07
C THR A 250 7.96 2.05 -20.59
N SER A 251 8.30 3.05 -21.40
CA SER A 251 9.26 4.09 -21.01
C SER A 251 8.57 5.19 -20.21
N THR A 252 9.00 5.39 -18.97
CA THR A 252 8.55 6.48 -18.09
C THR A 252 9.60 7.61 -18.02
N PRO A 253 9.20 8.88 -17.84
CA PRO A 253 7.81 9.34 -17.78
C PRO A 253 7.11 9.37 -19.17
N GLY A 254 7.86 9.27 -20.27
CA GLY A 254 7.28 9.31 -21.62
C GLY A 254 7.11 10.73 -22.14
N THR A 255 6.01 11.03 -22.83
CA THR A 255 5.76 12.35 -23.44
C THR A 255 4.87 13.22 -22.55
N LEU A 256 5.30 14.42 -22.19
CA LEU A 256 4.48 15.36 -21.43
C LEU A 256 3.21 15.70 -22.20
N LYS A 257 2.04 15.51 -21.56
CA LYS A 257 0.74 15.81 -22.17
C LYS A 257 0.08 17.03 -21.54
N ARG A 258 0.16 17.17 -20.22
CA ARG A 258 -0.48 18.26 -19.48
C ARG A 258 0.34 18.66 -18.26
N SER A 259 0.60 19.95 -18.10
CA SER A 259 1.33 20.51 -16.96
C SER A 259 0.45 21.48 -16.14
N GLU A 260 0.94 21.89 -14.97
CA GLU A 260 0.20 22.76 -14.06
C GLU A 260 -0.43 23.98 -14.76
N GLY A 261 -1.68 24.23 -14.41
CA GLY A 261 -2.55 25.24 -14.99
C GLY A 261 -3.20 24.83 -16.32
N GLN A 262 -2.56 24.05 -17.18
CA GLN A 262 -3.01 23.84 -18.57
C GLN A 262 -4.45 23.30 -18.66
N ALA A 263 -5.20 23.80 -19.65
CA ALA A 263 -6.53 23.29 -19.99
C ALA A 263 -6.47 21.81 -20.42
N ALA A 264 -7.64 21.16 -20.36
CA ALA A 264 -7.81 19.78 -20.79
C ALA A 264 -7.39 19.60 -22.26
N VAL A 265 -6.72 18.48 -22.56
CA VAL A 265 -6.12 18.20 -23.87
C VAL A 265 -6.98 17.29 -24.76
N GLY A 266 -8.11 16.81 -24.23
CA GLY A 266 -9.05 15.95 -24.95
C GLY A 266 -8.75 14.46 -24.85
N ASP A 267 -7.71 14.09 -24.09
CA ASP A 267 -7.41 12.71 -23.74
C ASP A 267 -7.97 12.42 -22.35
N SER A 268 -8.99 11.55 -22.28
CA SER A 268 -9.74 11.34 -21.04
C SER A 268 -8.90 10.79 -19.89
N HIS A 269 -7.90 9.94 -20.15
CA HIS A 269 -7.09 9.37 -19.08
C HIS A 269 -6.12 10.42 -18.54
N VAL A 270 -5.50 11.19 -19.44
CA VAL A 270 -4.64 12.34 -19.06
C VAL A 270 -5.43 13.38 -18.26
N ASP A 271 -6.61 13.76 -18.75
CA ASP A 271 -7.37 14.87 -18.20
C ASP A 271 -7.97 14.55 -16.83
N ILE A 272 -8.54 13.35 -16.65
CA ILE A 272 -9.08 12.92 -15.36
C ILE A 272 -7.96 12.71 -14.35
N ASN A 273 -6.85 12.06 -14.74
CA ASN A 273 -5.74 11.83 -13.81
C ASN A 273 -5.10 13.16 -13.34
N TYR A 274 -4.99 14.15 -14.22
CA TYR A 274 -4.55 15.50 -13.85
C TYR A 274 -5.44 16.13 -12.77
N ASP A 275 -6.75 15.94 -12.87
CA ASP A 275 -7.72 16.44 -11.88
C ASP A 275 -7.63 15.63 -10.57
N MET A 276 -7.46 14.30 -10.63
CA MET A 276 -7.27 13.45 -9.45
C MET A 276 -5.98 13.75 -8.67
N LEU A 277 -4.89 14.13 -9.34
CA LEU A 277 -3.68 14.64 -8.68
C LEU A 277 -3.98 15.92 -7.88
N GLY A 278 -4.81 16.82 -8.45
CA GLY A 278 -5.24 18.04 -7.78
C GLY A 278 -6.09 17.76 -6.56
N TYR A 279 -7.08 16.88 -6.72
CA TYR A 279 -7.93 16.38 -5.66
C TYR A 279 -7.12 15.79 -4.48
N THR A 280 -6.13 14.95 -4.80
CA THR A 280 -5.26 14.32 -3.79
C THR A 280 -4.41 15.35 -3.05
N TYR A 281 -3.77 16.25 -3.78
CA TYR A 281 -2.97 17.33 -3.20
C TYR A 281 -3.81 18.18 -2.23
N ASP A 282 -5.01 18.60 -2.67
CA ASP A 282 -5.89 19.45 -1.88
C ASP A 282 -6.39 18.74 -0.61
N CYS A 283 -6.65 17.43 -0.69
CA CYS A 283 -7.01 16.63 0.48
C CYS A 283 -5.91 16.69 1.56
N TYR A 284 -4.67 16.39 1.19
CA TYR A 284 -3.52 16.44 2.10
C TYR A 284 -3.23 17.85 2.60
N LYS A 285 -3.28 18.85 1.71
CA LYS A 285 -3.01 20.24 2.06
C LYS A 285 -4.04 20.78 3.03
N VAL A 286 -5.32 20.52 2.82
CA VAL A 286 -6.38 21.04 3.70
C VAL A 286 -6.42 20.31 5.04
N LEU A 287 -6.24 18.99 5.07
CA LEU A 287 -6.34 18.22 6.32
C LEU A 287 -5.12 18.37 7.22
N PHE A 288 -3.92 18.43 6.61
CA PHE A 288 -2.66 18.27 7.31
C PHE A 288 -1.67 19.42 7.08
N ASN A 289 -2.04 20.41 6.25
CA ASN A 289 -1.13 21.46 5.77
C ASN A 289 0.12 20.90 5.05
N ARG A 290 0.07 19.63 4.60
CA ARG A 290 1.18 18.99 3.90
C ARG A 290 1.34 19.58 2.51
N ASP A 291 2.55 19.97 2.15
CA ASP A 291 2.87 20.49 0.82
C ASP A 291 3.45 19.39 -0.08
N SER A 292 2.60 18.74 -0.87
CA SER A 292 2.96 17.64 -1.78
C SER A 292 3.46 16.35 -1.09
N LEU A 293 4.04 15.43 -1.86
CA LEU A 293 4.46 14.09 -1.43
C LEU A 293 5.58 14.11 -0.38
N ASP A 294 6.43 15.13 -0.35
CA ASP A 294 7.62 15.25 0.53
C ASP A 294 7.49 16.38 1.57
N ASN A 295 6.32 17.03 1.63
CA ASN A 295 6.10 18.22 2.45
C ASN A 295 6.98 19.44 2.08
N ALA A 296 7.53 19.46 0.87
CA ALA A 296 8.39 20.54 0.36
C ALA A 296 8.01 21.01 -1.05
N GLY A 297 6.79 20.69 -1.52
CA GLY A 297 6.26 21.18 -2.78
C GLY A 297 6.84 20.50 -4.02
N THR A 298 7.34 19.27 -3.89
CA THR A 298 7.83 18.49 -5.04
C THR A 298 6.73 18.31 -6.09
N ALA A 299 7.12 18.31 -7.38
CA ALA A 299 6.17 18.16 -8.48
C ALA A 299 5.50 16.78 -8.47
N LEU A 300 4.19 16.74 -8.69
CA LEU A 300 3.43 15.51 -8.85
C LEU A 300 3.54 15.04 -10.30
N ILE A 301 4.39 14.03 -10.53
CA ILE A 301 4.60 13.43 -11.84
C ILE A 301 3.76 12.17 -11.96
N SER A 302 2.95 12.09 -13.01
CA SER A 302 2.14 10.92 -13.34
C SER A 302 2.34 10.52 -14.80
N THR A 303 2.33 9.22 -15.08
CA THR A 303 2.39 8.64 -16.44
C THR A 303 1.19 7.73 -16.68
N VAL A 304 0.35 8.10 -17.66
CA VAL A 304 -0.79 7.28 -18.11
C VAL A 304 -0.47 6.53 -19.42
N HIS A 305 -1.38 5.65 -19.85
CA HIS A 305 -1.19 4.78 -21.04
C HIS A 305 0.09 3.94 -20.97
N TYR A 306 0.40 3.42 -19.78
CA TYR A 306 1.54 2.55 -19.57
C TYR A 306 1.25 1.11 -20.06
N SER A 307 2.13 0.61 -20.92
CA SER A 307 2.03 -0.71 -21.54
C SER A 307 0.72 -0.91 -22.32
N ARG A 308 0.33 -2.16 -22.59
CA ARG A 308 -0.94 -2.53 -23.24
C ARG A 308 -1.67 -3.53 -22.37
N ASN A 309 -2.97 -3.35 -22.19
CA ASN A 309 -3.82 -4.22 -21.37
C ASN A 309 -3.26 -4.43 -19.94
N TYR A 310 -2.65 -3.38 -19.39
CA TYR A 310 -1.94 -3.47 -18.12
C TYR A 310 -2.91 -3.15 -16.98
N VAL A 311 -3.28 -4.17 -16.22
CA VAL A 311 -4.18 -4.08 -15.07
C VAL A 311 -3.35 -3.84 -13.82
N ASN A 312 -2.74 -2.66 -13.73
CA ASN A 312 -2.09 -2.21 -12.50
C ASN A 312 -1.78 -0.70 -12.53
N ALA A 313 -1.59 -0.14 -11.34
CA ALA A 313 -0.99 1.16 -11.09
C ALA A 313 0.14 0.99 -10.06
N TYR A 314 1.10 1.91 -10.02
CA TYR A 314 2.17 1.88 -9.03
C TYR A 314 2.87 3.23 -8.88
N TRP A 315 3.40 3.48 -7.68
CA TRP A 315 4.48 4.44 -7.41
C TRP A 315 5.85 3.78 -7.64
N ASP A 316 6.74 4.42 -8.42
CA ASP A 316 8.06 3.87 -8.77
C ASP A 316 9.25 4.42 -7.94
N GLY A 317 8.96 5.25 -6.93
CA GLY A 317 9.97 6.02 -6.18
C GLY A 317 10.16 7.46 -6.69
N THR A 318 9.64 7.79 -7.87
CA THR A 318 9.75 9.12 -8.48
C THR A 318 8.46 9.66 -9.08
N GLN A 319 7.56 8.78 -9.54
CA GLN A 319 6.30 9.13 -10.18
C GLN A 319 5.23 8.05 -9.97
N MET A 320 3.98 8.43 -10.22
CA MET A 320 2.85 7.50 -10.32
C MET A 320 2.72 7.00 -11.77
N VAL A 321 2.40 5.72 -11.98
CA VAL A 321 2.26 5.11 -13.30
C VAL A 321 0.97 4.30 -13.37
N TYR A 322 0.18 4.53 -14.42
CA TYR A 322 -1.16 3.94 -14.59
C TYR A 322 -1.29 3.21 -15.92
N GLY A 323 -1.73 1.95 -15.86
CA GLY A 323 -2.18 1.19 -17.02
C GLY A 323 -3.60 1.57 -17.46
N ASP A 324 -3.93 1.19 -18.70
CA ASP A 324 -5.27 1.40 -19.26
C ASP A 324 -6.26 0.28 -18.92
N GLY A 325 -5.83 -0.73 -18.14
CA GLY A 325 -6.61 -1.93 -17.91
C GLY A 325 -6.77 -2.78 -19.18
N ASP A 326 -7.43 -3.94 -19.06
CA ASP A 326 -7.71 -4.85 -20.17
C ASP A 326 -9.18 -4.78 -20.65
N GLY A 327 -9.97 -3.87 -20.06
CA GLY A 327 -11.40 -3.72 -20.32
C GLY A 327 -12.27 -4.82 -19.71
N VAL A 328 -11.70 -5.74 -18.94
CA VAL A 328 -12.41 -6.85 -18.29
C VAL A 328 -12.22 -6.79 -16.77
N ASN A 329 -10.98 -6.81 -16.32
CA ASN A 329 -10.62 -6.72 -14.90
C ASN A 329 -10.56 -5.27 -14.43
N SER A 330 -10.18 -4.35 -15.33
CA SER A 330 -10.25 -2.91 -15.06
C SER A 330 -10.31 -2.11 -16.36
N ILE A 331 -10.84 -0.88 -16.29
CA ILE A 331 -10.63 0.19 -17.28
C ILE A 331 -9.35 0.99 -16.90
N GLU A 332 -9.24 2.23 -17.35
CA GLU A 332 -8.06 3.06 -17.07
C GLU A 332 -7.95 3.41 -15.58
N LEU A 333 -6.93 2.87 -14.90
CA LEU A 333 -6.80 2.92 -13.44
C LEU A 333 -6.59 4.34 -12.89
N GLY A 334 -5.97 5.23 -13.68
CA GLY A 334 -5.76 6.63 -13.28
C GLY A 334 -7.03 7.50 -13.35
N LYS A 335 -8.19 6.91 -13.68
CA LYS A 335 -9.49 7.59 -13.64
C LYS A 335 -10.17 7.50 -12.28
N ASP A 336 -9.70 6.62 -11.40
CA ASP A 336 -10.25 6.52 -10.05
C ASP A 336 -9.53 7.46 -9.08
N ALA A 337 -10.32 8.10 -8.21
CA ALA A 337 -9.80 9.07 -7.26
C ALA A 337 -8.98 8.37 -6.18
N ASP A 338 -9.51 7.27 -5.65
CA ASP A 338 -8.93 6.49 -4.59
C ASP A 338 -7.62 5.79 -5.02
N VAL A 339 -7.52 5.27 -6.26
CA VAL A 339 -6.30 4.70 -6.84
C VAL A 339 -5.25 5.80 -6.96
N THR A 340 -5.63 7.00 -7.41
CA THR A 340 -4.68 8.11 -7.48
C THR A 340 -4.19 8.55 -6.09
N VAL A 341 -5.09 8.61 -5.10
CA VAL A 341 -4.71 8.89 -3.70
C VAL A 341 -3.83 7.78 -3.13
N HIS A 342 -4.13 6.51 -3.45
CA HIS A 342 -3.40 5.33 -3.01
C HIS A 342 -1.94 5.39 -3.49
N GLU A 343 -1.72 5.59 -4.79
CA GLU A 343 -0.36 5.68 -5.35
C GLU A 343 0.44 6.86 -4.77
N LEU A 344 -0.19 8.02 -4.61
CA LEU A 344 0.49 9.17 -4.01
C LEU A 344 0.80 8.94 -2.51
N THR A 345 -0.04 8.19 -1.81
CA THR A 345 0.15 7.87 -0.40
C THR A 345 1.32 6.91 -0.16
N HIS A 346 1.67 6.07 -1.14
CA HIS A 346 2.95 5.35 -1.09
C HIS A 346 4.13 6.32 -1.05
N ALA A 347 4.13 7.37 -1.88
CA ALA A 347 5.17 8.40 -1.85
C ALA A 347 5.22 9.13 -0.50
N VAL A 348 4.05 9.49 0.06
CA VAL A 348 4.00 10.07 1.42
C VAL A 348 4.58 9.11 2.45
N THR A 349 4.27 7.83 2.38
CA THR A 349 4.81 6.82 3.32
C THR A 349 6.32 6.67 3.16
N GLU A 350 6.86 6.68 1.94
CA GLU A 350 8.30 6.64 1.66
C GLU A 350 9.05 7.83 2.28
N HIS A 351 8.49 9.04 2.18
CA HIS A 351 9.10 10.26 2.73
C HIS A 351 8.94 10.42 4.24
N GLU A 352 8.21 9.52 4.91
CA GLU A 352 7.88 9.62 6.33
C GLU A 352 8.37 8.39 7.11
N SER A 353 7.50 7.41 7.37
CA SER A 353 7.84 6.20 8.11
C SER A 353 8.74 5.23 7.36
N ASN A 354 8.74 5.33 6.02
CA ASN A 354 9.43 4.45 5.09
C ASN A 354 9.13 2.96 5.36
N LEU A 355 7.84 2.65 5.58
CA LEU A 355 7.37 1.28 5.84
C LEU A 355 7.85 0.33 4.74
N ILE A 356 8.66 -0.66 5.13
CA ILE A 356 9.19 -1.68 4.21
C ILE A 356 8.02 -2.46 3.62
N TYR A 357 8.02 -2.60 2.31
CA TYR A 357 7.00 -3.27 1.52
C TYR A 357 7.08 -4.81 1.63
N SER A 358 7.00 -5.33 2.86
CA SER A 358 7.06 -6.76 3.16
C SER A 358 6.41 -7.08 4.51
N GLY A 359 5.76 -8.23 4.62
CA GLY A 359 5.12 -8.67 5.86
C GLY A 359 4.14 -7.65 6.43
N GLN A 360 4.13 -7.48 7.76
CA GLN A 360 3.19 -6.55 8.42
C GLN A 360 3.46 -5.08 8.13
N SER A 361 4.71 -4.67 7.94
CA SER A 361 5.01 -3.29 7.55
C SER A 361 4.50 -3.00 6.14
N GLY A 362 4.58 -3.98 5.24
CA GLY A 362 4.01 -3.85 3.89
C GLY A 362 2.49 -3.81 3.91
N GLY A 363 1.85 -4.65 4.75
CA GLY A 363 0.41 -4.55 4.97
C GLY A 363 -0.05 -3.22 5.55
N LEU A 364 0.75 -2.60 6.43
CA LEU A 364 0.50 -1.23 6.90
C LEU A 364 0.72 -0.18 5.80
N ASN A 365 1.71 -0.38 4.93
CA ASN A 365 1.98 0.53 3.81
C ASN A 365 0.78 0.56 2.85
N GLU A 366 0.34 -0.61 2.39
CA GLU A 366 -0.88 -0.79 1.59
C GLU A 366 -2.13 -0.20 2.25
N ALA A 367 -2.35 -0.51 3.53
CA ALA A 367 -3.52 -0.01 4.23
C ALA A 367 -3.48 1.50 4.50
N MET A 368 -2.29 2.10 4.61
CA MET A 368 -2.15 3.56 4.69
C MET A 368 -2.66 4.19 3.40
N SER A 369 -2.29 3.62 2.26
CA SER A 369 -2.73 4.05 0.93
C SER A 369 -4.24 3.91 0.73
N ASP A 370 -4.83 2.76 1.09
CA ASP A 370 -6.30 2.57 1.07
C ASP A 370 -7.01 3.54 2.04
N THR A 371 -6.45 3.72 3.25
CA THR A 371 -6.99 4.61 4.28
C THR A 371 -7.12 6.03 3.77
N PHE A 372 -6.09 6.57 3.12
CA PHE A 372 -6.17 7.94 2.64
C PHE A 372 -7.06 8.11 1.42
N GLY A 373 -7.23 7.08 0.58
CA GLY A 373 -8.28 7.03 -0.44
C GLY A 373 -9.67 7.27 0.17
N ALA A 374 -10.04 6.42 1.12
CA ALA A 374 -11.30 6.52 1.87
C ALA A 374 -11.45 7.87 2.61
N VAL A 375 -10.38 8.39 3.22
CA VAL A 375 -10.41 9.68 3.93
C VAL A 375 -10.72 10.84 2.99
N CYS A 376 -10.06 10.88 1.83
CA CYS A 376 -10.27 11.95 0.87
C CYS A 376 -11.68 11.93 0.31
N GLU A 377 -12.18 10.75 -0.05
CA GLU A 377 -13.53 10.57 -0.57
C GLU A 377 -14.60 10.91 0.48
N SER A 378 -14.45 10.38 1.71
CA SER A 378 -15.32 10.72 2.84
C SER A 378 -15.39 12.24 3.05
N ARG A 379 -14.24 12.92 3.05
CA ARG A 379 -14.14 14.36 3.29
C ARG A 379 -14.96 15.17 2.27
N VAL A 380 -14.80 14.90 0.97
CA VAL A 380 -15.52 15.67 -0.05
C VAL A 380 -17.02 15.38 -0.05
N ASN A 381 -17.39 14.20 0.44
CA ASN A 381 -18.77 13.78 0.67
C ASN A 381 -19.28 14.13 2.09
N ASN A 382 -18.82 15.26 2.65
CA ASN A 382 -19.24 15.77 3.97
C ASN A 382 -19.06 14.75 5.11
N TRP A 383 -17.87 14.13 5.14
CA TRP A 383 -17.49 13.08 6.10
C TRP A 383 -18.42 11.87 6.07
N SER A 384 -18.82 11.44 4.87
CA SER A 384 -19.69 10.27 4.67
C SER A 384 -19.05 9.00 5.22
N THR A 385 -19.90 8.07 5.67
CA THR A 385 -19.51 6.71 6.06
C THR A 385 -20.36 5.66 5.33
N THR A 386 -20.87 6.00 4.14
CA THR A 386 -21.58 5.08 3.24
C THR A 386 -20.68 3.91 2.82
N ALA A 387 -21.27 2.87 2.21
CA ALA A 387 -20.51 1.69 1.77
C ALA A 387 -19.41 2.04 0.76
N ASP A 388 -19.69 2.99 -0.14
CA ASP A 388 -18.81 3.54 -1.17
C ASP A 388 -17.42 3.91 -0.63
N VAL A 389 -17.37 4.71 0.43
CA VAL A 389 -16.14 5.18 1.11
C VAL A 389 -15.20 4.05 1.55
N TRP A 390 -15.70 2.82 1.70
CA TRP A 390 -14.92 1.67 2.13
C TRP A 390 -14.61 0.71 0.98
N MET A 391 -14.99 1.04 -0.25
CA MET A 391 -14.59 0.35 -1.46
C MET A 391 -13.29 0.97 -1.97
N VAL A 392 -12.45 0.16 -2.61
CA VAL A 392 -11.23 0.62 -3.26
C VAL A 392 -11.25 0.12 -4.70
N GLY A 393 -11.18 1.02 -5.66
CA GLY A 393 -11.09 0.83 -7.10
C GLY A 393 -12.44 0.68 -7.77
N GLU A 394 -13.56 0.97 -7.10
CA GLU A 394 -14.91 0.64 -7.59
C GLU A 394 -15.32 1.37 -8.87
N ASP A 395 -14.75 2.54 -9.17
CA ASP A 395 -15.08 3.27 -10.39
C ASP A 395 -14.39 2.66 -11.63
N VAL A 396 -13.32 1.89 -11.42
CA VAL A 396 -12.49 1.34 -12.51
C VAL A 396 -12.40 -0.19 -12.53
N TRP A 397 -12.80 -0.86 -11.46
CA TRP A 397 -12.70 -2.32 -11.33
C TRP A 397 -13.87 -3.01 -12.01
N THR A 398 -13.57 -4.07 -12.76
CA THR A 398 -14.56 -4.99 -13.36
C THR A 398 -15.80 -4.30 -13.95
N PRO A 399 -15.67 -3.50 -15.02
CA PRO A 399 -16.75 -2.65 -15.55
C PRO A 399 -18.04 -3.39 -15.97
N GLY A 400 -18.00 -4.72 -16.08
CA GLY A 400 -19.16 -5.58 -16.34
C GLY A 400 -19.91 -6.04 -15.09
N THR A 401 -19.39 -5.78 -13.89
CA THR A 401 -19.96 -6.15 -12.60
C THR A 401 -20.33 -4.86 -11.85
N ALA A 402 -21.56 -4.78 -11.37
CA ALA A 402 -22.02 -3.58 -10.67
C ALA A 402 -21.83 -3.70 -9.15
N ASN A 403 -21.34 -2.64 -8.53
CA ASN A 403 -21.13 -2.51 -7.08
C ASN A 403 -20.13 -3.51 -6.50
N ASP A 404 -19.11 -3.87 -7.27
CA ASP A 404 -17.90 -4.50 -6.75
C ASP A 404 -16.71 -3.53 -6.79
N ALA A 405 -15.61 -3.95 -6.18
CA ALA A 405 -14.39 -3.19 -5.97
C ALA A 405 -13.20 -4.14 -5.92
N LEU A 406 -11.99 -3.60 -6.09
CA LEU A 406 -10.75 -4.35 -5.93
C LEU A 406 -10.58 -4.82 -4.47
N ARG A 407 -10.87 -3.96 -3.49
CA ARG A 407 -10.84 -4.27 -2.05
C ARG A 407 -12.02 -3.64 -1.31
N TYR A 408 -12.31 -4.17 -0.12
CA TYR A 408 -13.35 -3.67 0.78
C TYR A 408 -12.77 -3.45 2.17
N MET A 409 -12.58 -2.20 2.60
CA MET A 409 -11.97 -1.89 3.89
C MET A 409 -12.82 -2.35 5.08
N ASP A 410 -14.14 -2.30 4.98
CA ASP A 410 -15.06 -2.62 6.08
C ASP A 410 -15.53 -4.08 6.11
N ASP A 411 -15.23 -4.86 5.07
CA ASP A 411 -15.39 -6.32 5.00
C ASP A 411 -14.30 -6.94 4.11
N PRO A 412 -13.01 -6.96 4.54
CA PRO A 412 -11.89 -7.34 3.67
C PRO A 412 -12.04 -8.70 3.02
N ALA A 413 -12.55 -9.70 3.75
CA ALA A 413 -12.73 -11.05 3.23
C ALA A 413 -13.76 -11.15 2.08
N LYS A 414 -14.51 -10.08 1.78
CA LYS A 414 -15.48 -10.03 0.68
C LYS A 414 -14.83 -10.15 -0.70
N ASP A 415 -13.57 -9.74 -0.86
CA ASP A 415 -12.81 -9.95 -2.11
C ASP A 415 -12.33 -11.41 -2.30
N GLY A 416 -12.50 -12.25 -1.28
CA GLY A 416 -12.14 -13.67 -1.28
C GLY A 416 -10.69 -13.99 -0.92
N VAL A 417 -9.80 -12.99 -0.76
CA VAL A 417 -8.36 -13.20 -0.55
C VAL A 417 -7.78 -12.43 0.64
N SER A 418 -8.27 -11.21 0.90
CA SER A 418 -7.79 -10.33 1.96
C SER A 418 -8.09 -10.89 3.35
N LYS A 419 -7.16 -10.64 4.27
CA LYS A 419 -7.25 -11.08 5.66
C LYS A 419 -7.96 -10.00 6.48
N ASP A 420 -8.95 -10.40 7.27
CA ASP A 420 -9.68 -9.54 8.20
C ASP A 420 -9.29 -9.80 9.68
N TRP A 421 -8.48 -10.83 9.92
CA TRP A 421 -8.10 -11.31 11.25
C TRP A 421 -6.57 -11.44 11.38
N ALA A 422 -5.96 -10.64 12.25
CA ALA A 422 -4.49 -10.54 12.38
C ALA A 422 -3.77 -11.88 12.60
N PRO A 423 -4.30 -12.82 13.41
CA PRO A 423 -3.70 -14.15 13.56
C PRO A 423 -3.59 -14.97 12.26
N ASN A 424 -4.33 -14.63 11.21
CA ASN A 424 -4.23 -15.30 9.91
C ASN A 424 -3.15 -14.69 9.01
N VAL A 425 -2.45 -13.63 9.45
CA VAL A 425 -1.37 -12.99 8.69
C VAL A 425 -0.05 -13.67 9.03
N THR A 426 0.53 -14.32 8.03
CA THR A 426 1.84 -14.99 8.11
C THR A 426 2.92 -14.15 7.42
N SER A 427 4.19 -14.51 7.61
CA SER A 427 5.32 -13.87 6.91
C SER A 427 5.28 -14.02 5.39
N SER A 428 4.49 -14.95 4.85
CA SER A 428 4.32 -15.20 3.41
C SER A 428 3.03 -14.61 2.86
N THR A 429 2.23 -13.92 3.69
CA THR A 429 1.01 -13.26 3.22
C THR A 429 1.41 -12.07 2.36
N ASP A 430 0.86 -12.00 1.15
CA ASP A 430 1.04 -10.84 0.27
C ASP A 430 0.56 -9.57 0.97
N VAL A 431 1.28 -8.47 0.76
CA VAL A 431 1.04 -7.21 1.47
C VAL A 431 -0.37 -6.68 1.21
N HIS A 432 -0.87 -6.81 -0.03
CA HIS A 432 -2.22 -6.38 -0.43
C HIS A 432 -3.33 -7.19 0.26
N TYR A 433 -3.04 -8.43 0.67
CA TYR A 433 -4.01 -9.25 1.42
C TYR A 433 -3.88 -9.03 2.93
N SER A 434 -2.68 -8.77 3.42
CA SER A 434 -2.45 -8.48 4.84
C SER A 434 -2.97 -7.10 5.25
N SER A 435 -3.13 -6.17 4.31
CA SER A 435 -3.67 -4.82 4.52
C SER A 435 -5.13 -4.81 4.97
N GLY A 436 -5.90 -5.86 4.68
CA GLY A 436 -7.28 -5.99 5.12
C GLY A 436 -7.46 -5.85 6.65
N VAL A 437 -6.50 -6.31 7.45
CA VAL A 437 -6.54 -6.20 8.92
C VAL A 437 -6.48 -4.72 9.36
N PRO A 438 -5.45 -3.93 8.99
CA PRO A 438 -5.42 -2.50 9.27
C PRO A 438 -6.57 -1.71 8.61
N ASN A 439 -7.00 -2.07 7.39
CA ASN A 439 -8.15 -1.44 6.73
C ASN A 439 -9.42 -1.57 7.58
N LEU A 440 -9.71 -2.78 8.06
CA LEU A 440 -10.88 -3.02 8.92
C LEU A 440 -10.76 -2.33 10.27
N ALA A 441 -9.56 -2.27 10.86
CA ALA A 441 -9.33 -1.50 12.07
C ALA A 441 -9.64 0.00 11.85
N PHE A 442 -9.18 0.58 10.74
CA PHE A 442 -9.46 1.98 10.39
C PHE A 442 -10.96 2.22 10.17
N ALA A 443 -11.62 1.35 9.41
CA ALA A 443 -13.06 1.45 9.15
C ALA A 443 -13.87 1.38 10.45
N LEU A 444 -13.61 0.40 11.32
CA LEU A 444 -14.28 0.25 12.61
C LEU A 444 -14.02 1.45 13.53
N LEU A 445 -12.80 1.98 13.58
CA LEU A 445 -12.49 3.18 14.36
C LEU A 445 -13.31 4.39 13.87
N SER A 446 -13.43 4.52 12.56
CA SER A 446 -14.09 5.65 11.91
C SER A 446 -15.60 5.65 12.09
N LYS A 447 -16.27 4.54 11.74
CA LYS A 447 -17.75 4.45 11.73
C LYS A 447 -18.36 3.63 12.87
N GLY A 448 -17.53 2.98 13.68
CA GLY A 448 -17.96 2.10 14.76
C GLY A 448 -18.48 0.75 14.27
N GLY A 449 -18.85 -0.10 15.22
CA GLY A 449 -19.47 -1.41 14.96
C GLY A 449 -18.64 -2.58 15.47
N THR A 450 -18.94 -3.77 14.96
CA THR A 450 -18.28 -5.03 15.34
C THR A 450 -17.64 -5.68 14.12
N HIS A 451 -16.70 -6.59 14.33
CA HIS A 451 -16.08 -7.36 13.24
C HIS A 451 -17.16 -8.01 12.33
N PRO A 452 -17.12 -7.81 10.99
CA PRO A 452 -18.20 -8.19 10.07
C PRO A 452 -18.48 -9.70 10.02
N ARG A 453 -17.45 -10.52 10.27
CA ARG A 453 -17.55 -11.98 10.37
C ARG A 453 -17.67 -12.52 11.81
N GLY A 454 -17.85 -11.66 12.81
CA GLY A 454 -18.00 -12.07 14.22
C GLY A 454 -16.76 -12.77 14.82
N ARG A 455 -15.56 -12.50 14.31
CA ARG A 455 -14.29 -13.06 14.84
C ARG A 455 -13.98 -12.53 16.24
N SER A 456 -14.49 -11.36 16.58
CA SER A 456 -14.48 -10.78 17.92
C SER A 456 -15.88 -10.25 18.27
N THR A 457 -16.16 -10.17 19.57
CA THR A 457 -17.40 -9.54 20.10
C THR A 457 -17.17 -8.08 20.51
N ILE A 458 -16.04 -7.50 20.15
CA ILE A 458 -15.67 -6.14 20.54
C ILE A 458 -16.50 -5.17 19.70
N ASN A 459 -17.26 -4.32 20.39
CA ASN A 459 -17.98 -3.22 19.76
C ASN A 459 -17.12 -1.95 19.85
N VAL A 460 -16.71 -1.44 18.71
CA VAL A 460 -15.85 -0.26 18.56
C VAL A 460 -16.73 0.99 18.54
N PRO A 461 -16.52 1.94 19.47
CA PRO A 461 -17.16 3.25 19.39
C PRO A 461 -16.62 4.05 18.21
N ALA A 462 -17.49 4.67 17.42
CA ALA A 462 -17.08 5.54 16.33
C ALA A 462 -16.45 6.84 16.85
N ILE A 463 -15.30 7.24 16.29
CA ILE A 463 -14.71 8.57 16.54
C ILE A 463 -14.84 9.53 15.35
N GLY A 464 -15.35 9.04 14.21
CA GLY A 464 -15.46 9.78 12.95
C GLY A 464 -14.18 9.72 12.10
N VAL A 465 -14.36 9.79 10.79
CA VAL A 465 -13.29 9.62 9.78
C VAL A 465 -12.19 10.68 9.97
N GLU A 466 -12.54 11.95 10.20
CA GLU A 466 -11.54 13.02 10.37
C GLU A 466 -10.58 12.75 11.53
N LYS A 467 -11.11 12.35 12.69
CA LYS A 467 -10.27 12.07 13.87
C LYS A 467 -9.40 10.82 13.65
N ALA A 468 -9.97 9.78 13.05
CA ALA A 468 -9.23 8.58 12.67
C ALA A 468 -8.10 8.92 11.70
N ALA A 469 -8.36 9.73 10.68
CA ALA A 469 -7.37 10.18 9.70
C ALA A 469 -6.21 10.93 10.35
N ARG A 470 -6.49 11.85 11.29
CA ARG A 470 -5.45 12.59 12.02
C ARG A 470 -4.57 11.67 12.86
N ILE A 471 -5.14 10.63 13.48
CA ILE A 471 -4.37 9.62 14.23
C ILE A 471 -3.42 8.86 13.31
N TRP A 472 -3.93 8.35 12.19
CA TRP A 472 -3.14 7.56 11.24
C TRP A 472 -2.05 8.41 10.56
N TYR A 473 -2.37 9.65 10.17
CA TYR A 473 -1.40 10.60 9.65
C TYR A 473 -0.29 10.90 10.65
N TYR A 474 -0.65 11.23 11.91
CA TYR A 474 0.32 11.52 12.97
C TYR A 474 1.22 10.30 13.23
N ALA A 475 0.62 9.10 13.28
CA ALA A 475 1.38 7.87 13.47
C ALA A 475 2.38 7.63 12.32
N ASN A 476 1.96 7.78 11.06
CA ASN A 476 2.81 7.62 9.89
C ASN A 476 4.00 8.61 9.89
N THR A 477 3.75 9.87 10.25
CA THR A 477 4.73 10.96 10.15
C THR A 477 5.67 11.08 11.36
N ASN A 478 5.28 10.57 12.54
CA ASN A 478 6.02 10.84 13.78
C ASN A 478 6.42 9.59 14.57
N LEU A 479 5.73 8.46 14.40
CA LEU A 479 5.86 7.31 15.31
C LEU A 479 6.24 6.02 14.60
N PHE A 480 5.66 5.78 13.43
CA PHE A 480 5.94 4.59 12.65
C PHE A 480 7.39 4.63 12.16
N THR A 481 7.95 3.43 12.05
CA THR A 481 9.29 3.19 11.52
C THR A 481 9.21 2.17 10.40
N ALA A 482 10.28 2.00 9.64
CA ALA A 482 10.32 1.15 8.47
C ALA A 482 9.86 -0.31 8.72
N SER A 483 10.07 -0.85 9.93
CA SER A 483 9.72 -2.22 10.30
C SER A 483 8.54 -2.33 11.28
N THR A 484 7.62 -1.37 11.25
CA THR A 484 6.46 -1.36 12.16
C THR A 484 5.61 -2.62 12.00
N THR A 485 5.35 -3.31 13.11
CA THR A 485 4.41 -4.44 13.20
C THR A 485 3.00 -3.97 13.56
N PHE A 486 1.98 -4.80 13.37
CA PHE A 486 0.60 -4.44 13.74
C PHE A 486 0.45 -4.14 15.25
N VAL A 487 1.14 -4.87 16.12
CA VAL A 487 1.10 -4.61 17.57
C VAL A 487 1.75 -3.26 17.90
N GLN A 488 2.83 -2.89 17.21
CA GLN A 488 3.43 -1.56 17.34
C GLN A 488 2.49 -0.48 16.79
N ALA A 489 1.86 -0.71 15.63
CA ALA A 489 0.88 0.21 15.05
C ALA A 489 -0.30 0.47 15.99
N LYS A 490 -0.83 -0.56 16.65
CA LYS A 490 -1.82 -0.42 17.73
C LYS A 490 -1.34 0.54 18.82
N ASN A 491 -0.17 0.29 19.40
CA ASN A 491 0.34 1.11 20.50
C ASN A 491 0.60 2.56 20.06
N TRP A 492 1.16 2.75 18.86
CA TRP A 492 1.52 4.08 18.36
C TRP A 492 0.34 4.90 17.85
N THR A 493 -0.72 4.27 17.32
CA THR A 493 -1.97 4.97 17.03
C THR A 493 -2.69 5.43 18.31
N VAL A 494 -2.63 4.65 19.41
CA VAL A 494 -3.11 5.11 20.73
C VAL A 494 -2.28 6.30 21.24
N GLN A 495 -0.96 6.23 21.11
CA GLN A 495 -0.06 7.33 21.45
C GLN A 495 -0.32 8.58 20.60
N ALA A 496 -0.59 8.42 19.30
CA ALA A 496 -0.95 9.50 18.40
C ALA A 496 -2.26 10.18 18.83
N ALA A 497 -3.29 9.40 19.17
CA ALA A 497 -4.54 9.94 19.71
C ALA A 497 -4.31 10.76 20.98
N ALA A 498 -3.46 10.28 21.90
CA ALA A 498 -3.08 11.03 23.09
C ALA A 498 -2.32 12.33 22.77
N ALA A 499 -1.37 12.29 21.83
CA ALA A 499 -0.59 13.45 21.41
C ALA A 499 -1.44 14.53 20.73
N LEU A 500 -2.50 14.13 20.03
CA LEU A 500 -3.49 15.02 19.42
C LEU A 500 -4.50 15.59 20.43
N GLY A 501 -4.38 15.24 21.72
CA GLY A 501 -5.26 15.72 22.78
C GLY A 501 -6.64 15.07 22.81
N TYR A 502 -6.80 13.89 22.19
CA TYR A 502 -8.06 13.17 22.21
C TYR A 502 -8.34 12.55 23.58
N THR A 503 -9.62 12.43 23.91
CA THR A 503 -10.10 11.94 25.20
C THR A 503 -9.70 10.48 25.43
N ALA A 504 -9.72 10.05 26.70
CA ALA A 504 -9.47 8.65 27.05
C ALA A 504 -10.46 7.69 26.37
N ALA A 505 -11.70 8.13 26.11
CA ALA A 505 -12.70 7.33 25.41
C ALA A 505 -12.33 7.12 23.93
N GLU A 506 -11.82 8.15 23.26
CA GLU A 506 -11.34 8.06 21.88
C GLU A 506 -10.07 7.19 21.79
N GLN A 507 -9.14 7.32 22.73
CA GLN A 507 -7.96 6.43 22.82
C GLN A 507 -8.35 4.97 23.06
N ALA A 508 -9.38 4.72 23.89
CA ALA A 508 -9.93 3.40 24.09
C ALA A 508 -10.61 2.85 22.84
N ALA A 509 -11.27 3.69 22.03
CA ALA A 509 -11.82 3.30 20.74
C ALA A 509 -10.73 2.87 19.74
N VAL A 510 -9.58 3.56 19.70
CA VAL A 510 -8.41 3.13 18.91
C VAL A 510 -7.94 1.75 19.34
N THR A 511 -7.83 1.53 20.65
CA THR A 511 -7.45 0.21 21.20
C THR A 511 -8.46 -0.86 20.79
N ALA A 512 -9.75 -0.58 20.96
CA ALA A 512 -10.83 -1.50 20.62
C ALA A 512 -10.86 -1.84 19.12
N ALA A 513 -10.57 -0.89 18.23
CA ALA A 513 -10.53 -1.10 16.78
C ALA A 513 -9.46 -2.13 16.38
N TRP A 514 -8.24 -2.00 16.91
CA TRP A 514 -7.17 -2.96 16.68
C TRP A 514 -7.45 -4.33 17.32
N GLU A 515 -8.01 -4.35 18.53
CA GLU A 515 -8.38 -5.60 19.19
C GLU A 515 -9.53 -6.32 18.49
N ALA A 516 -10.47 -5.57 17.91
CA ALA A 516 -11.60 -6.12 17.17
C ALA A 516 -11.16 -6.95 15.95
N VAL A 517 -9.99 -6.65 15.38
CA VAL A 517 -9.35 -7.39 14.28
C VAL A 517 -8.23 -8.34 14.73
N GLY A 518 -8.12 -8.58 16.04
CA GLY A 518 -7.21 -9.58 16.59
C GLY A 518 -5.79 -9.11 16.86
N VAL A 519 -5.51 -7.80 16.78
CA VAL A 519 -4.17 -7.25 17.04
C VAL A 519 -3.93 -7.02 18.53
N GLY A 520 -2.89 -7.67 19.05
CA GLY A 520 -2.48 -7.51 20.45
C GLY A 520 -3.49 -8.09 21.45
N VAL A 521 -4.43 -8.92 20.99
CA VAL A 521 -5.22 -9.79 21.87
C VAL A 521 -4.52 -11.14 21.94
N THR A 522 -4.38 -11.69 23.15
CA THR A 522 -4.16 -13.12 23.28
C THR A 522 -5.45 -13.77 22.81
N VAL A 523 -5.48 -14.25 21.57
CA VAL A 523 -6.65 -14.95 21.02
C VAL A 523 -6.96 -16.09 21.99
N PRO A 524 -8.06 -16.03 22.76
CA PRO A 524 -8.48 -17.19 23.52
C PRO A 524 -8.64 -18.32 22.50
N PRO A 525 -8.23 -19.57 22.81
CA PRO A 525 -8.47 -20.68 21.90
C PRO A 525 -9.93 -20.60 21.43
N PRO A 526 -10.21 -20.63 20.11
CA PRO A 526 -11.56 -20.62 19.58
C PRO A 526 -12.43 -21.54 20.42
N THR A 527 -13.62 -21.07 20.81
CA THR A 527 -14.55 -21.89 21.60
C THR A 527 -14.77 -23.22 20.90
N SER A 528 -14.26 -24.29 21.51
CA SER A 528 -14.31 -25.64 20.95
C SER A 528 -15.53 -26.37 21.47
N THR A 529 -16.20 -27.12 20.59
CA THR A 529 -17.29 -28.00 21.00
C THR A 529 -16.70 -29.29 21.60
N PRO A 530 -17.00 -29.66 22.86
CA PRO A 530 -16.45 -30.87 23.46
C PRO A 530 -17.01 -32.12 22.79
N LEU A 531 -16.12 -33.05 22.44
CA LEU A 531 -16.44 -34.39 21.98
C LEU A 531 -16.51 -35.35 23.16
N THR A 532 -17.38 -36.35 23.04
CA THR A 532 -17.44 -37.50 23.94
C THR A 532 -16.69 -38.66 23.31
N ASN A 533 -15.83 -39.34 24.09
CA ASN A 533 -15.05 -40.48 23.61
C ASN A 533 -15.93 -41.51 22.90
N GLY A 534 -15.62 -41.83 21.64
CA GLY A 534 -16.31 -42.85 20.86
C GLY A 534 -17.65 -42.41 20.24
N THR A 535 -18.14 -41.21 20.57
CA THR A 535 -19.40 -40.67 20.04
C THR A 535 -19.13 -39.78 18.84
N ALA A 536 -19.84 -40.02 17.74
CA ALA A 536 -19.72 -39.23 16.53
C ALA A 536 -20.66 -38.01 16.56
N VAL A 537 -20.27 -36.93 15.90
CA VAL A 537 -21.06 -35.72 15.70
C VAL A 537 -21.15 -35.39 14.21
N THR A 538 -22.29 -34.87 13.77
CA THR A 538 -22.49 -34.43 12.38
C THR A 538 -22.13 -32.95 12.24
N VAL A 539 -21.38 -32.62 11.20
CA VAL A 539 -20.81 -31.29 10.97
C VAL A 539 -21.00 -30.88 9.51
N SER A 540 -21.30 -29.60 9.30
CA SER A 540 -21.37 -28.94 7.99
C SER A 540 -20.77 -27.55 8.11
N ASP A 541 -20.12 -27.04 7.07
CA ASP A 541 -19.65 -25.65 7.01
C ASP A 541 -19.44 -25.18 5.56
N SER A 542 -19.32 -23.87 5.36
CA SER A 542 -19.03 -23.25 4.07
C SER A 542 -17.53 -23.07 3.84
N THR A 543 -17.12 -23.05 2.56
CA THR A 543 -15.73 -22.87 2.12
C THR A 543 -15.02 -21.74 2.88
N GLY A 544 -13.79 -21.98 3.34
CA GLY A 544 -12.95 -21.01 4.04
C GLY A 544 -13.18 -20.91 5.55
N ASN A 545 -14.22 -21.55 6.09
CA ASN A 545 -14.48 -21.59 7.54
C ASN A 545 -13.67 -22.68 8.26
N ASN A 546 -13.44 -22.45 9.55
CA ASN A 546 -12.83 -23.41 10.47
C ASN A 546 -13.78 -23.70 11.62
N LYS A 547 -14.01 -24.99 11.94
CA LYS A 547 -14.73 -25.43 13.14
C LYS A 547 -13.81 -26.14 14.10
N TYR A 548 -13.98 -25.86 15.40
CA TYR A 548 -13.11 -26.36 16.45
C TYR A 548 -13.86 -27.28 17.42
N TYR A 549 -13.22 -28.40 17.76
CA TYR A 549 -13.68 -29.40 18.71
C TYR A 549 -12.59 -29.75 19.70
N SER A 550 -12.95 -30.36 20.83
CA SER A 550 -11.97 -30.78 21.84
C SER A 550 -12.33 -32.12 22.47
N LEU A 551 -11.35 -32.99 22.67
CA LEU A 551 -11.51 -34.24 23.41
C LEU A 551 -10.52 -34.28 24.59
N VAL A 552 -11.04 -34.45 25.80
CA VAL A 552 -10.21 -34.69 26.99
C VAL A 552 -9.82 -36.16 27.02
N VAL A 553 -8.51 -36.40 26.99
CA VAL A 553 -7.91 -37.73 26.98
C VAL A 553 -7.27 -37.99 28.35
N PRO A 554 -7.68 -39.06 29.07
CA PRO A 554 -7.16 -39.37 30.39
C PRO A 554 -5.75 -39.96 30.31
N SER A 555 -5.03 -39.96 31.43
CA SER A 555 -3.76 -40.66 31.58
C SER A 555 -3.91 -42.16 31.28
N GLY A 556 -2.89 -42.73 30.65
CA GLY A 556 -2.85 -44.15 30.27
C GLY A 556 -3.71 -44.53 29.06
N ALA A 557 -4.46 -43.60 28.45
CA ALA A 557 -5.22 -43.88 27.24
C ALA A 557 -4.33 -44.44 26.11
N THR A 558 -4.86 -45.41 25.38
CA THR A 558 -4.23 -46.06 24.23
C THR A 558 -5.12 -45.91 23.00
N ALA A 559 -4.57 -46.13 21.81
CA ALA A 559 -5.31 -46.14 20.54
C ALA A 559 -6.17 -44.86 20.30
N LEU A 560 -5.59 -43.67 20.50
CA LEU A 560 -6.27 -42.40 20.25
C LEU A 560 -6.32 -42.09 18.75
N THR A 561 -7.53 -41.92 18.22
CA THR A 561 -7.82 -41.61 16.82
C THR A 561 -8.88 -40.54 16.70
N PHE A 562 -8.74 -39.68 15.69
CA PHE A 562 -9.77 -38.75 15.22
C PHE A 562 -10.08 -39.06 13.77
N THR A 563 -11.36 -39.20 13.43
CA THR A 563 -11.79 -39.59 12.09
C THR A 563 -12.89 -38.68 11.61
N ILE A 564 -12.83 -38.29 10.34
CA ILE A 564 -13.98 -37.77 9.59
C ILE A 564 -14.40 -38.79 8.53
N SER A 565 -15.70 -38.86 8.25
CA SER A 565 -16.26 -39.74 7.23
C SER A 565 -17.65 -39.29 6.76
N GLY A 566 -18.06 -39.77 5.59
CA GLY A 566 -19.40 -39.52 5.03
C GLY A 566 -19.60 -38.07 4.54
N GLY A 567 -20.86 -37.71 4.32
CA GLY A 567 -21.22 -36.36 3.84
C GLY A 567 -20.79 -36.06 2.40
N THR A 568 -20.84 -34.78 2.04
CA THR A 568 -20.41 -34.21 0.75
C THR A 568 -19.37 -33.11 0.97
N GLY A 569 -18.65 -32.70 -0.08
CA GLY A 569 -17.64 -31.64 0.00
C GLY A 569 -16.26 -32.13 0.45
N ASP A 570 -15.45 -31.21 0.94
CA ASP A 570 -14.06 -31.45 1.33
C ASP A 570 -13.72 -30.74 2.65
N ALA A 571 -13.76 -31.51 3.74
CA ALA A 571 -13.35 -31.08 5.06
C ALA A 571 -11.97 -31.66 5.39
N ASP A 572 -11.03 -30.80 5.74
CA ASP A 572 -9.67 -31.18 6.13
C ASP A 572 -9.52 -31.30 7.65
N LEU A 573 -8.98 -32.41 8.14
CA LEU A 573 -8.79 -32.70 9.56
C LEU A 573 -7.40 -32.30 10.08
N TYR A 574 -7.38 -31.49 11.14
CA TYR A 574 -6.17 -31.14 11.88
C TYR A 574 -6.36 -31.43 13.37
N VAL A 575 -5.34 -31.99 14.03
CA VAL A 575 -5.38 -32.30 15.47
C VAL A 575 -4.11 -31.81 16.16
N LYS A 576 -4.25 -31.27 17.37
CA LYS A 576 -3.12 -30.85 18.21
C LYS A 576 -3.40 -31.00 19.71
N PHE A 577 -2.39 -31.39 20.48
CA PHE A 577 -2.43 -31.48 21.93
C PHE A 577 -2.17 -30.12 22.59
N GLY A 578 -2.98 -29.77 23.60
CA GLY A 578 -2.76 -28.62 24.48
C GLY A 578 -3.05 -27.24 23.88
N ALA A 579 -3.21 -27.15 22.55
CA ALA A 579 -3.56 -25.91 21.83
C ALA A 579 -4.41 -26.22 20.60
N VAL A 580 -5.19 -25.24 20.13
CA VAL A 580 -5.91 -25.36 18.85
C VAL A 580 -4.92 -25.47 17.69
N PRO A 581 -5.14 -26.39 16.73
CA PRO A 581 -4.34 -26.45 15.52
C PRO A 581 -4.71 -25.34 14.54
N ASP A 582 -3.76 -25.00 13.67
CA ASP A 582 -3.95 -24.17 12.48
C ASP A 582 -3.31 -24.85 11.24
N SER A 583 -3.34 -24.20 10.08
CA SER A 583 -2.80 -24.77 8.83
C SER A 583 -1.26 -24.92 8.81
N ALA A 584 -0.55 -24.25 9.72
CA ALA A 584 0.90 -24.32 9.89
C ALA A 584 1.32 -25.15 11.11
N THR A 585 0.52 -25.18 12.18
CA THR A 585 0.85 -25.82 13.45
C THR A 585 -0.18 -26.88 13.84
N TYR A 586 0.22 -28.15 13.76
CA TYR A 586 -0.60 -29.31 14.11
C TYR A 586 0.29 -30.49 14.52
N ASP A 587 -0.29 -31.47 15.20
CA ASP A 587 0.40 -32.72 15.53
C ASP A 587 0.04 -33.82 14.52
N CYS A 588 -1.15 -33.73 13.90
CA CYS A 588 -1.57 -34.63 12.86
C CYS A 588 -2.46 -33.95 11.82
N ARG A 589 -2.19 -34.24 10.55
CA ARG A 589 -3.03 -33.97 9.38
C ARG A 589 -2.87 -35.12 8.36
N PRO A 590 -3.95 -35.71 7.80
CA PRO A 590 -3.85 -36.86 6.89
C PRO A 590 -3.47 -36.56 5.43
N TYR A 591 -3.53 -35.30 4.98
CA TYR A 591 -3.25 -34.87 3.59
C TYR A 591 -4.03 -35.67 2.53
N GLN A 592 -5.32 -35.87 2.78
CA GLN A 592 -6.23 -36.55 1.85
C GLN A 592 -7.18 -35.52 1.24
N SER A 593 -7.75 -35.84 0.09
CA SER A 593 -8.86 -35.07 -0.46
C SER A 593 -10.19 -35.72 -0.07
N GLY A 594 -11.19 -34.90 0.29
CA GLY A 594 -12.53 -35.35 0.65
C GLY A 594 -12.64 -35.81 2.10
N ASN A 595 -13.85 -36.17 2.52
CA ASN A 595 -14.18 -36.30 3.93
C ASN A 595 -13.72 -37.60 4.62
N ALA A 596 -12.88 -38.43 3.99
CA ALA A 596 -12.49 -39.74 4.51
C ALA A 596 -11.07 -39.68 5.10
N GLU A 597 -10.94 -39.03 6.25
CA GLU A 597 -9.64 -38.77 6.87
C GLU A 597 -9.52 -39.37 8.27
N THR A 598 -8.31 -39.80 8.63
CA THR A 598 -8.02 -40.38 9.95
C THR A 598 -6.68 -39.87 10.47
N CYS A 599 -6.73 -39.26 11.65
CA CYS A 599 -5.57 -38.90 12.45
C CYS A 599 -5.37 -39.88 13.60
N THR A 600 -4.28 -40.65 13.55
CA THR A 600 -3.89 -41.56 14.63
C THR A 600 -2.78 -40.93 15.46
N ILE A 601 -3.00 -40.77 16.76
CA ILE A 601 -2.02 -40.18 17.68
C ILE A 601 -1.20 -41.30 18.30
N THR A 602 0.10 -41.32 18.00
CA THR A 602 1.04 -42.35 18.47
C THR A 602 1.64 -42.01 19.84
N ASN A 603 1.94 -40.74 20.10
CA ASN A 603 2.40 -40.25 21.40
C ASN A 603 1.24 -39.64 22.18
N ILE A 604 0.47 -40.49 22.86
CA ILE A 604 -0.73 -40.09 23.59
C ILE A 604 -0.34 -39.47 24.93
N GLN A 605 -0.81 -38.25 25.16
CA GLN A 605 -0.59 -37.47 26.38
C GLN A 605 -1.92 -37.27 27.10
N ALA A 606 -1.87 -37.26 28.44
CA ALA A 606 -3.05 -36.90 29.24
C ALA A 606 -3.32 -35.40 29.09
N GLY A 607 -4.55 -35.03 28.75
CA GLY A 607 -4.94 -33.63 28.58
C GLY A 607 -5.91 -33.43 27.41
N THR A 608 -6.05 -32.19 26.97
CA THR A 608 -7.02 -31.83 25.91
C THR A 608 -6.36 -31.88 24.54
N TYR A 609 -6.95 -32.63 23.63
CA TYR A 609 -6.66 -32.55 22.20
C TYR A 609 -7.71 -31.68 21.53
N TYR A 610 -7.25 -30.73 20.72
CA TYR A 610 -8.08 -29.87 19.91
C TYR A 610 -8.09 -30.37 18.47
N VAL A 611 -9.25 -30.26 17.83
CA VAL A 611 -9.49 -30.67 16.45
C VAL A 611 -9.99 -29.46 15.68
N MET A 612 -9.40 -29.18 14.53
CA MET A 612 -9.91 -28.20 13.55
C MET A 612 -10.38 -28.95 12.31
N LEU A 613 -11.59 -28.63 11.86
CA LEU A 613 -12.07 -28.95 10.52
C LEU A 613 -11.98 -27.68 9.68
N ASN A 614 -11.14 -27.70 8.65
CA ASN A 614 -11.04 -26.63 7.67
C ASN A 614 -11.92 -26.97 6.46
N ALA A 615 -12.84 -26.08 6.08
CA ALA A 615 -13.67 -26.24 4.91
C ALA A 615 -12.90 -25.86 3.64
N TYR A 616 -12.06 -26.76 3.13
CA TYR A 616 -11.34 -26.55 1.86
C TYR A 616 -12.35 -26.32 0.72
N SER A 617 -13.45 -27.07 0.75
CA SER A 617 -14.69 -26.70 0.08
C SER A 617 -15.87 -26.83 1.04
N SER A 618 -16.98 -26.16 0.72
CA SER A 618 -18.23 -26.30 1.48
C SER A 618 -18.59 -27.78 1.66
N TYR A 619 -18.73 -28.23 2.89
CA TYR A 619 -19.02 -29.61 3.23
C TYR A 619 -20.30 -29.74 4.03
N SER A 620 -20.98 -30.89 3.90
CA SER A 620 -22.27 -31.11 4.56
C SER A 620 -22.43 -32.53 5.06
N ASN A 621 -22.99 -32.67 6.25
CA ASN A 621 -23.29 -33.95 6.90
C ASN A 621 -22.05 -34.85 7.09
N VAL A 622 -20.87 -34.25 7.29
CA VAL A 622 -19.63 -34.96 7.60
C VAL A 622 -19.68 -35.43 9.05
N THR A 623 -19.27 -36.67 9.30
CA THR A 623 -19.26 -37.28 10.63
C THR A 623 -17.88 -37.19 11.24
N LEU A 624 -17.71 -36.41 12.31
CA LEU A 624 -16.47 -36.32 13.10
C LEU A 624 -16.58 -37.22 14.35
N LYS A 625 -15.54 -38.00 14.63
CA LYS A 625 -15.45 -38.85 15.83
C LYS A 625 -14.04 -38.84 16.39
N GLY A 626 -13.92 -38.54 17.68
CA GLY A 626 -12.71 -38.77 18.47
C GLY A 626 -12.89 -40.02 19.34
N SER A 627 -11.89 -40.90 19.37
CA SER A 627 -11.97 -42.17 20.09
C SER A 627 -10.62 -42.56 20.68
N TYR A 628 -10.61 -43.08 21.89
CA TYR A 628 -9.46 -43.74 22.53
C TYR A 628 -9.93 -44.95 23.34
N THR A 629 -9.02 -45.90 23.56
CA THR A 629 -9.17 -46.97 24.54
C THR A 629 -8.69 -46.46 25.90
N PRO A 630 -9.55 -46.39 26.93
CA PRO A 630 -9.12 -45.99 28.26
C PRO A 630 -7.98 -46.87 28.76
N GLY A 631 -6.99 -46.27 29.42
CA GLY A 631 -5.90 -47.03 30.04
C GLY A 631 -6.39 -47.92 31.15
N GLY A 632 -5.88 -49.16 31.19
CA GLY A 632 -6.00 -50.04 32.36
C GLY A 632 -5.12 -49.52 33.51
N GLY A 633 -5.57 -48.48 34.19
CA GLY A 633 -4.85 -47.83 35.28
C GLY A 633 -5.61 -46.62 35.81
N GLY A 634 -6.72 -46.87 36.51
CA GLY A 634 -7.54 -45.80 37.08
C GLY A 634 -6.89 -45.12 38.28
N GLY A 635 -6.90 -43.78 38.33
CA GLY A 635 -6.81 -43.08 39.61
C GLY A 635 -6.25 -41.66 39.67
N GLY A 636 -6.28 -40.85 38.61
CA GLY A 636 -5.89 -39.43 38.67
C GLY A 636 -7.07 -38.47 38.56
N ASN A 637 -8.00 -38.44 39.52
CA ASN A 637 -9.17 -37.55 39.49
C ASN A 637 -9.45 -36.87 40.84
N THR A 638 -9.98 -35.66 40.80
CA THR A 638 -10.64 -35.02 41.97
C THR A 638 -12.08 -35.52 42.05
N LEU A 639 -12.51 -36.05 43.21
CA LEU A 639 -13.90 -36.44 43.45
C LEU A 639 -14.80 -35.20 43.48
N GLN A 640 -15.92 -35.30 42.77
CA GLN A 640 -17.01 -34.33 42.81
C GLN A 640 -18.21 -34.88 43.57
N ASN A 641 -19.02 -34.00 44.14
CA ASN A 641 -20.12 -34.41 45.00
C ASN A 641 -21.12 -35.26 44.23
N ASN A 642 -21.38 -36.47 44.73
CA ASN A 642 -22.32 -37.43 44.16
C ASN A 642 -21.95 -37.97 42.76
N VAL A 643 -20.74 -37.73 42.25
CA VAL A 643 -20.25 -38.23 40.96
C VAL A 643 -19.36 -39.46 41.17
N PRO A 644 -19.73 -40.65 40.65
CA PRO A 644 -18.92 -41.86 40.80
C PRO A 644 -17.72 -41.89 39.83
N VAL A 645 -16.58 -42.36 40.31
CA VAL A 645 -15.41 -42.77 39.52
C VAL A 645 -15.43 -44.29 39.39
N THR A 646 -15.73 -44.79 38.19
CA THR A 646 -15.90 -46.23 37.94
C THR A 646 -14.62 -46.85 37.35
N GLY A 647 -14.57 -48.18 37.29
CA GLY A 647 -13.51 -48.89 36.57
C GLY A 647 -12.15 -48.93 37.27
N ILE A 648 -12.11 -48.70 38.58
CA ILE A 648 -10.87 -48.71 39.35
C ILE A 648 -10.42 -50.16 39.55
N SER A 649 -9.16 -50.43 39.22
CA SER A 649 -8.54 -51.75 39.32
C SER A 649 -7.14 -51.61 39.93
N GLY A 650 -6.66 -52.65 40.59
CA GLY A 650 -5.36 -52.63 41.24
C GLY A 650 -4.82 -54.02 41.55
N ALA A 651 -3.49 -54.12 41.61
CA ALA A 651 -2.80 -55.36 41.93
C ALA A 651 -2.83 -55.65 43.44
N SER A 652 -2.72 -56.93 43.80
CA SER A 652 -2.60 -57.38 45.19
C SER A 652 -1.42 -56.69 45.88
N GLY A 653 -1.62 -56.28 47.13
CA GLY A 653 -0.63 -55.65 47.99
C GLY A 653 -0.35 -54.17 47.69
N SER A 654 -0.89 -53.61 46.61
CA SER A 654 -0.53 -52.29 46.07
C SER A 654 -1.65 -51.27 46.21
N PHE A 655 -1.28 -50.01 46.47
CA PHE A 655 -2.19 -48.88 46.35
C PHE A 655 -2.36 -48.46 44.89
N THR A 656 -3.44 -47.73 44.58
CA THR A 656 -3.53 -46.93 43.35
C THR A 656 -2.29 -46.04 43.19
N SER A 657 -1.74 -45.98 41.98
CA SER A 657 -0.50 -45.27 41.66
C SER A 657 -0.61 -43.75 41.82
N GLU A 658 -1.82 -43.22 41.62
CA GLU A 658 -2.16 -41.81 41.81
C GLU A 658 -3.17 -41.62 42.95
N TRP A 659 -3.23 -40.41 43.49
CA TRP A 659 -4.16 -40.04 44.56
C TRP A 659 -5.46 -39.47 43.99
N ILE A 660 -6.57 -39.86 44.61
CA ILE A 660 -7.87 -39.29 44.32
C ILE A 660 -8.12 -38.20 45.37
N THR A 661 -8.23 -36.94 44.96
CA THR A 661 -8.41 -35.82 45.90
C THR A 661 -9.85 -35.41 46.05
N LEU A 662 -10.20 -34.94 47.23
CA LEU A 662 -11.51 -34.40 47.54
C LEU A 662 -11.33 -33.06 48.28
N ASP A 663 -11.80 -31.97 47.68
CA ASP A 663 -11.82 -30.63 48.28
C ASP A 663 -13.17 -30.39 48.96
N VAL A 664 -13.19 -30.31 50.30
CA VAL A 664 -14.42 -30.12 51.08
C VAL A 664 -14.34 -28.87 51.96
N PRO A 665 -15.41 -28.05 52.05
CA PRO A 665 -15.52 -27.01 53.07
C PRO A 665 -15.46 -27.59 54.49
N ALA A 666 -15.09 -26.77 55.48
CA ALA A 666 -15.14 -27.19 56.88
C ALA A 666 -16.58 -27.50 57.34
N ASN A 667 -16.70 -28.39 58.33
CA ASN A 667 -17.95 -28.72 59.03
C ASN A 667 -19.02 -29.43 58.18
N LYS A 668 -18.63 -30.14 57.12
CA LYS A 668 -19.53 -31.02 56.35
C LYS A 668 -19.41 -32.46 56.83
N ARG A 669 -20.47 -33.24 56.59
CA ARG A 669 -20.44 -34.70 56.72
C ARG A 669 -20.12 -35.28 55.35
N VAL A 670 -19.03 -36.02 55.25
CA VAL A 670 -18.64 -36.68 54.00
C VAL A 670 -18.77 -38.18 54.16
N THR A 671 -19.39 -38.83 53.18
CA THR A 671 -19.41 -40.28 53.05
C THR A 671 -18.72 -40.67 51.75
N ILE A 672 -17.65 -41.47 51.85
CA ILE A 672 -16.87 -42.00 50.71
C ILE A 672 -17.10 -43.50 50.66
N THR A 673 -17.54 -44.02 49.53
CA THR A 673 -17.87 -45.43 49.35
C THR A 673 -17.18 -46.03 48.14
N THR A 674 -16.68 -47.26 48.28
CA THR A 674 -16.38 -48.13 47.14
C THR A 674 -17.49 -49.15 46.96
N THR A 675 -17.86 -49.46 45.72
CA THR A 675 -18.87 -50.50 45.40
C THR A 675 -18.54 -51.25 44.11
N GLY A 676 -19.09 -52.45 43.98
CA GLY A 676 -19.02 -53.26 42.75
C GLY A 676 -17.65 -53.88 42.46
N GLY A 677 -17.45 -54.36 41.24
CA GLY A 677 -16.20 -55.00 40.81
C GLY A 677 -15.98 -56.42 41.34
N THR A 678 -14.78 -56.96 41.12
CA THR A 678 -14.29 -58.25 41.62
C THR A 678 -13.05 -58.07 42.49
N GLY A 679 -12.67 -59.09 43.28
CA GLY A 679 -11.50 -59.03 44.17
C GLY A 679 -11.81 -58.45 45.55
N ASP A 680 -10.76 -57.90 46.18
CA ASP A 680 -10.83 -57.32 47.53
C ASP A 680 -10.03 -56.00 47.59
N ALA A 681 -10.77 -54.89 47.64
CA ALA A 681 -10.28 -53.53 47.52
C ALA A 681 -10.52 -52.72 48.81
N ASP A 682 -9.43 -52.40 49.52
CA ASP A 682 -9.43 -51.62 50.74
C ASP A 682 -9.40 -50.10 50.48
N LEU A 683 -10.33 -49.36 51.05
CA LEU A 683 -10.45 -47.91 51.00
C LEU A 683 -9.63 -47.25 52.13
N PHE A 684 -8.79 -46.28 51.76
CA PHE A 684 -8.03 -45.47 52.69
C PHE A 684 -8.26 -43.97 52.42
N VAL A 685 -8.50 -43.21 53.48
CA VAL A 685 -8.74 -41.76 53.40
C VAL A 685 -7.89 -41.04 54.43
N LYS A 686 -7.28 -39.91 54.05
CA LYS A 686 -6.50 -39.05 54.96
C LYS A 686 -6.54 -37.57 54.57
N PHE A 687 -6.64 -36.68 55.55
CA PHE A 687 -6.56 -35.23 55.37
C PHE A 687 -5.11 -34.76 55.23
N GLY A 688 -4.87 -33.83 54.30
CA GLY A 688 -3.61 -33.10 54.14
C GLY A 688 -2.40 -33.90 53.63
N SER A 689 -2.50 -35.23 53.54
CA SER A 689 -1.41 -36.09 53.04
C SER A 689 -1.94 -37.43 52.53
N SER A 690 -1.12 -38.13 51.73
CA SER A 690 -1.47 -39.44 51.20
C SER A 690 -1.58 -40.50 52.31
N PRO A 691 -2.65 -41.31 52.35
CA PRO A 691 -2.74 -42.39 53.31
C PRO A 691 -1.73 -43.50 53.00
N THR A 692 -1.30 -44.19 54.06
CA THR A 692 -0.47 -45.40 54.01
C THR A 692 -1.15 -46.51 54.82
N THR A 693 -0.61 -47.72 54.81
CA THR A 693 -1.10 -48.81 55.67
C THR A 693 -0.91 -48.54 57.17
N ALA A 694 -0.06 -47.59 57.54
CA ALA A 694 0.20 -47.20 58.94
C ALA A 694 -0.36 -45.83 59.32
N SER A 695 -0.81 -45.02 58.36
CA SER A 695 -1.30 -43.66 58.60
C SER A 695 -2.50 -43.35 57.72
N TYR A 696 -3.67 -43.26 58.33
CA TYR A 696 -4.94 -42.96 57.68
C TYR A 696 -5.89 -42.33 58.71
N ASP A 697 -6.86 -41.58 58.23
CA ASP A 697 -7.92 -41.01 59.09
C ASP A 697 -9.17 -41.90 59.06
N CYS A 698 -9.38 -42.61 57.95
CA CYS A 698 -10.40 -43.62 57.83
C CYS A 698 -9.94 -44.77 56.93
N ARG A 699 -10.18 -45.99 57.41
CA ARG A 699 -10.06 -47.23 56.65
C ARG A 699 -11.06 -48.26 57.23
N PRO A 700 -12.00 -48.78 56.43
CA PRO A 700 -12.86 -49.88 56.83
C PRO A 700 -12.06 -51.19 56.95
N TYR A 701 -12.53 -52.12 57.77
CA TYR A 701 -11.95 -53.46 57.92
C TYR A 701 -12.96 -54.50 57.45
N LEU A 702 -13.39 -54.36 56.20
CA LEU A 702 -14.36 -55.25 55.58
C LEU A 702 -13.64 -56.11 54.53
N SER A 703 -14.19 -57.28 54.25
CA SER A 703 -13.73 -58.10 53.13
C SER A 703 -14.53 -57.77 51.88
N GLY A 704 -13.86 -57.65 50.74
CA GLY A 704 -14.48 -57.36 49.45
C GLY A 704 -14.57 -55.87 49.15
N ASN A 705 -15.14 -55.52 48.01
CA ASN A 705 -14.99 -54.15 47.47
C ASN A 705 -15.98 -53.10 48.02
N ASN A 706 -16.93 -53.49 48.87
CA ASN A 706 -17.99 -52.61 49.36
C ASN A 706 -17.58 -51.95 50.68
N GLU A 707 -16.86 -50.85 50.58
CA GLU A 707 -16.33 -50.16 51.75
C GLU A 707 -16.93 -48.77 51.93
N THR A 708 -16.95 -48.26 53.18
CA THR A 708 -17.53 -46.95 53.49
C THR A 708 -16.73 -46.23 54.58
N CYS A 709 -16.26 -45.04 54.24
CA CYS A 709 -15.66 -44.09 55.16
C CYS A 709 -16.59 -42.92 55.46
N ASN A 710 -16.92 -42.72 56.73
CA ASN A 710 -17.75 -41.62 57.20
C ASN A 710 -16.92 -40.60 57.99
N ILE A 711 -16.81 -39.39 57.47
CA ILE A 711 -16.17 -38.26 58.13
C ILE A 711 -17.28 -37.35 58.64
N THR A 712 -17.47 -37.31 59.96
CA THR A 712 -18.62 -36.64 60.60
C THR A 712 -18.50 -35.11 60.61
N LYS A 713 -17.27 -34.60 60.57
CA LYS A 713 -16.96 -33.16 60.53
C LYS A 713 -15.65 -32.94 59.79
N THR A 714 -15.72 -32.37 58.60
CA THR A 714 -14.52 -32.08 57.78
C THR A 714 -13.73 -30.88 58.28
N THR A 715 -12.41 -30.93 58.06
CA THR A 715 -11.52 -29.77 58.07
C THR A 715 -11.49 -29.20 56.64
N ALA A 716 -11.51 -27.88 56.48
CA ALA A 716 -11.38 -27.27 55.16
C ALA A 716 -10.01 -27.62 54.55
N GLY A 717 -10.02 -28.21 53.35
CA GLY A 717 -8.82 -28.58 52.63
C GLY A 717 -8.94 -29.93 51.92
N LYS A 718 -7.79 -30.48 51.52
CA LYS A 718 -7.71 -31.69 50.69
C LYS A 718 -7.73 -32.96 51.51
N TYR A 719 -8.66 -33.85 51.17
CA TYR A 719 -8.65 -35.25 51.55
C TYR A 719 -8.07 -36.09 50.41
N TYR A 720 -7.15 -36.98 50.75
CA TYR A 720 -6.52 -37.93 49.84
C TYR A 720 -7.16 -39.29 50.04
N VAL A 721 -7.70 -39.85 48.96
CA VAL A 721 -8.31 -41.17 48.90
C VAL A 721 -7.41 -42.09 48.09
N LYS A 722 -7.12 -43.27 48.63
CA LYS A 722 -6.44 -44.36 47.92
C LYS A 722 -7.21 -45.66 48.12
N ILE A 723 -7.13 -46.52 47.12
CA ILE A 723 -7.64 -47.90 47.21
C ILE A 723 -6.44 -48.83 47.15
N ARG A 724 -6.41 -49.85 48.01
CA ARG A 724 -5.36 -50.87 48.06
C ARG A 724 -5.95 -52.24 47.78
N GLY A 725 -5.28 -53.03 46.95
CA GLY A 725 -5.69 -54.42 46.78
C GLY A 725 -5.27 -55.26 47.99
N TYR A 726 -6.20 -55.75 48.80
CA TYR A 726 -5.92 -56.87 49.70
C TYR A 726 -5.69 -58.15 48.86
N THR A 727 -6.51 -58.31 47.83
CA THR A 727 -6.22 -59.14 46.65
C THR A 727 -6.29 -58.27 45.39
N ALA A 728 -5.91 -58.81 44.23
CA ALA A 728 -6.08 -58.07 42.98
C ALA A 728 -7.58 -57.82 42.74
N TYR A 729 -7.95 -56.58 42.45
CA TYR A 729 -9.33 -56.15 42.27
C TYR A 729 -9.52 -55.46 40.92
N SER A 730 -10.76 -55.51 40.40
CA SER A 730 -11.08 -54.87 39.12
C SER A 730 -12.49 -54.34 39.05
N GLY A 731 -12.68 -53.20 38.39
CA GLY A 731 -14.00 -52.63 38.11
C GLY A 731 -14.70 -52.00 39.31
N VAL A 732 -13.94 -51.61 40.35
CA VAL A 732 -14.48 -50.94 41.54
C VAL A 732 -14.93 -49.52 41.21
N THR A 733 -16.04 -49.10 41.81
CA THR A 733 -16.56 -47.74 41.72
C THR A 733 -16.34 -46.99 43.02
N LEU A 734 -15.72 -45.82 42.98
CA LEU A 734 -15.54 -44.92 44.12
C LEU A 734 -16.47 -43.72 44.01
N LYS A 735 -17.15 -43.35 45.10
CA LYS A 735 -18.07 -42.22 45.15
C LYS A 735 -17.94 -41.47 46.46
N ALA A 736 -18.12 -40.16 46.45
CA ALA A 736 -18.19 -39.35 47.66
C ALA A 736 -19.44 -38.44 47.66
N VAL A 737 -20.03 -38.24 48.85
CA VAL A 737 -21.25 -37.43 49.06
C VAL A 737 -21.02 -36.50 50.26
N TRP A 738 -21.29 -35.20 50.10
CA TRP A 738 -21.12 -34.19 51.17
C TRP A 738 -21.95 -32.91 51.03
#